data_AF-A0A2W5NH34-F1
#
_entry.id   AF-A0A2W5NH34-F1
#
_cell.length_a   1.000
_cell.length_b   1.000
_cell.length_c   1.000
_cell.angle_alpha   90.00
_cell.angle_beta   90.00
_cell.angle_gamma   90.00
#
_symmetry.space_group_name_H-M   'P 1'
#
loop_
_entity.id
_entity.type
_entity.pdbx_description
1 polymer ?
#
loop_
_entity_poly.entity_id
_entity_poly.type
_entity_poly.pdbx_seq_one_letter_code
_entity_poly.pdbx_strand_id
1 'polypeptide(L)'
;MAFWLATRRSGQTSDWIRRFDPRFWTVNFPRPMMASVVSTGPDSLRVDASFLRKGDLGGLIWESEDRLDHPLLAYATDRDYAHTSLSFRWRSSGVIPLDSGIGPTLTVEGRDVAGVPRVWYVRLWNYAEGTGEDARIALRFSQLDAGFTLPSPDRVWPHAIERMFISFCPPGYDGSADPLPAEAEGWIELSEIAVDGARAMLEIGDVMMPANGLAMATGFDDQGVQTPARLLRSIRQLGYRGSVIHYVGMSHYFRLAFANGAYLAGSDTGSNEGGDPLNAPTRAWHRAFFAECLRLGLSPVASLSYELLDQHCPDAWRQRDHAGNPALTGWDPPSTLLSPANEAAMGWLQSVGAAFARLMIEAGAPVRFQVGEPWWWCFADGRICLYDPAAIARFGGNPPIIPDLRAPLDDERKALLDMAGEVLAQSTADLVAAVRTAAAATSTPVEALALVFTPTVLDPAMPDMQRANLPTGWAWPAFDRLQVEDYDWLTAGADAPRRQAYRTVNRRLGYPPEEQDYLAGFVLDAAQSDQWRRIDAGIDEALARSHHEVVVWALPQVARDGFVRLPPPWPDDNDNDDNDKGAAEMQAFDNVPYPLALGRDTAVVAEFSTTVSVTASGFESRNSLWSNARLRFDLGPGVRSEAELGTLIAFYRARRGPARGFLLRDPADFSSNGMTGDPDPRDQYIGAGDGLRSTFPLVKRYGEGEDAQVRRITRPRSVTISIDGAAQAGNWTLDPLGLVVFDQAPPAGASVRAGFLFDVPVRFSEDRLEVSGASFAAGEAPSVPVVEIREAS
;
A
#
# COMPACT_ATOMS: atom_id res chain seq x y z
N MET A 1 18.05 6.33 2.82
CA MET A 1 16.91 5.40 2.88
C MET A 1 15.66 6.26 2.78
N ALA A 2 14.84 6.06 1.75
CA ALA A 2 13.67 6.89 1.47
C ALA A 2 12.45 6.53 2.34
N PHE A 3 12.47 5.35 2.99
CA PHE A 3 11.38 4.90 3.86
C PHE A 3 11.86 4.33 5.21
N TRP A 4 10.91 4.21 6.13
CA TRP A 4 11.06 3.64 7.46
C TRP A 4 9.86 2.74 7.79
N LEU A 5 10.09 1.63 8.49
CA LEU A 5 9.06 0.77 9.08
C LEU A 5 8.95 1.09 10.58
N ALA A 6 7.98 1.92 10.93
CA ALA A 6 7.75 2.41 12.29
C ALA A 6 6.99 1.39 13.14
N THR A 7 7.63 0.86 14.18
CA THR A 7 6.97 -0.05 15.12
C THR A 7 6.34 0.67 16.32
N ARG A 8 6.73 1.93 16.56
CA ARG A 8 6.20 2.82 17.61
C ARG A 8 6.66 4.25 17.39
N ARG A 9 6.00 5.20 18.07
CA ARG A 9 6.56 6.55 18.28
C ARG A 9 7.84 6.49 19.11
N SER A 10 8.86 7.24 18.70
CA SER A 10 10.18 7.40 19.33
C SER A 10 10.60 8.88 19.34
N GLY A 11 9.78 9.73 19.94
CA GLY A 11 10.02 11.18 20.04
C GLY A 11 9.27 12.05 19.02
N GLN A 12 8.44 11.44 18.14
CA GLN A 12 7.51 12.20 17.30
C GLN A 12 6.39 12.84 18.13
N THR A 13 5.80 13.92 17.59
CA THR A 13 4.72 14.70 18.22
C THR A 13 3.52 13.84 18.60
N SER A 14 2.93 14.18 19.73
CA SER A 14 1.66 13.66 20.20
C SER A 14 0.68 14.77 20.54
N ASP A 15 -0.60 14.41 20.55
CA ASP A 15 -1.71 15.23 21.01
C ASP A 15 -2.59 14.39 21.96
N TRP A 16 -3.77 14.89 22.34
CA TRP A 16 -4.69 14.21 23.24
C TRP A 16 -6.10 14.17 22.67
N ILE A 17 -6.68 12.97 22.62
CA ILE A 17 -8.11 12.79 22.34
C ILE A 17 -8.87 12.53 23.63
N ARG A 18 -10.16 12.86 23.64
CA ARG A 18 -11.07 12.30 24.64
C ARG A 18 -11.18 10.79 24.39
N ARG A 19 -11.15 9.99 25.45
CA ARG A 19 -11.52 8.56 25.36
C ARG A 19 -12.92 8.46 24.74
N PHE A 20 -13.21 7.38 24.02
CA PHE A 20 -14.48 7.21 23.28
C PHE A 20 -14.70 8.22 22.14
N ASP A 21 -13.63 8.82 21.60
CA ASP A 21 -13.70 9.68 20.43
C ASP A 21 -14.44 8.97 19.27
N PRO A 22 -15.49 9.58 18.69
CA PRO A 22 -16.35 8.98 17.67
C PRO A 22 -15.62 8.35 16.48
N ARG A 23 -14.43 8.85 16.13
CA ARG A 23 -13.65 8.36 14.99
C ARG A 23 -13.14 6.94 15.20
N PHE A 24 -12.88 6.53 16.44
CA PHE A 24 -12.13 5.30 16.73
C PHE A 24 -13.00 4.10 17.10
N TRP A 25 -14.32 4.29 17.13
CA TRP A 25 -15.26 3.19 17.27
C TRP A 25 -15.29 2.35 15.99
N THR A 26 -15.53 1.05 16.16
CA THR A 26 -15.66 0.08 15.07
C THR A 26 -16.94 -0.72 15.21
N VAL A 27 -17.30 -1.48 14.17
CA VAL A 27 -18.41 -2.44 14.23
C VAL A 27 -17.92 -3.85 13.90
N ASN A 28 -18.60 -4.86 14.44
CA ASN A 28 -18.41 -6.24 14.03
C ASN A 28 -19.78 -6.95 13.98
N PHE A 29 -19.94 -7.87 13.05
CA PHE A 29 -21.20 -8.53 12.75
C PHE A 29 -20.97 -9.85 11.97
N PRO A 30 -21.87 -10.84 12.09
CA PRO A 30 -21.79 -12.09 11.35
C PRO A 30 -22.41 -11.95 9.96
N ARG A 31 -21.77 -12.48 8.91
CA ARG A 31 -22.40 -12.58 7.58
C ARG A 31 -23.66 -13.46 7.63
N PRO A 32 -24.75 -13.12 6.92
CA PRO A 32 -24.84 -12.11 5.88
C PRO A 32 -25.32 -10.73 6.36
N MET A 33 -25.49 -10.50 7.66
CA MET A 33 -25.72 -9.15 8.20
C MET A 33 -24.64 -8.19 7.73
N MET A 34 -25.00 -6.93 7.56
CA MET A 34 -24.06 -5.85 7.34
C MET A 34 -24.29 -4.73 8.35
N ALA A 35 -23.21 -4.11 8.84
CA ALA A 35 -23.30 -2.85 9.56
C ALA A 35 -22.11 -1.95 9.23
N SER A 36 -22.29 -0.65 9.38
CA SER A 36 -21.22 0.33 9.20
C SER A 36 -21.29 1.37 10.31
N VAL A 37 -20.17 2.06 10.55
CA VAL A 37 -20.12 3.16 11.53
C VAL A 37 -19.53 4.41 10.90
N VAL A 38 -20.15 5.55 11.16
CA VAL A 38 -19.70 6.87 10.72
C VAL A 38 -19.68 7.82 11.90
N SER A 39 -18.65 8.67 11.98
CA SER A 39 -18.69 9.83 12.88
C SER A 39 -19.57 10.91 12.24
N THR A 40 -20.51 11.44 13.00
CA THR A 40 -21.45 12.49 12.54
C THR A 40 -21.09 13.86 13.11
N GLY A 41 -20.17 13.89 14.08
CA GLY A 41 -19.64 15.10 14.71
C GLY A 41 -18.51 14.78 15.70
N PRO A 42 -17.95 15.80 16.38
CA PRO A 42 -16.86 15.63 17.35
C PRO A 42 -17.23 14.81 18.60
N ASP A 43 -18.52 14.69 18.89
CA ASP A 43 -19.10 13.97 20.04
C ASP A 43 -20.28 13.09 19.64
N SER A 44 -20.37 12.72 18.35
CA SER A 44 -21.46 11.86 17.86
C SER A 44 -21.03 10.90 16.75
N LEU A 45 -21.62 9.71 16.78
CA LEU A 45 -21.49 8.68 15.75
C LEU A 45 -22.84 8.02 15.47
N ARG A 46 -22.92 7.36 14.32
CA ARG A 46 -24.07 6.57 13.90
C ARG A 46 -23.61 5.22 13.36
N VAL A 47 -24.36 4.19 13.72
CA VAL A 47 -24.31 2.86 13.13
C VAL A 47 -25.58 2.67 12.31
N ASP A 48 -25.42 2.21 11.07
CA ASP A 48 -26.51 1.72 10.23
C ASP A 48 -26.30 0.22 10.00
N ALA A 49 -27.38 -0.56 10.03
CA ALA A 49 -27.35 -2.02 9.97
C ALA A 49 -28.45 -2.59 9.05
N SER A 50 -28.10 -3.66 8.35
CA SER A 50 -29.00 -4.50 7.55
C SER A 50 -28.97 -5.92 8.10
N PHE A 51 -30.12 -6.41 8.53
CA PHE A 51 -30.30 -7.75 9.11
C PHE A 51 -31.05 -8.65 8.14
N LEU A 52 -30.66 -9.92 8.10
CA LEU A 52 -31.22 -10.95 7.21
C LEU A 52 -31.70 -12.19 7.97
N ARG A 53 -31.19 -12.45 9.17
CA ARG A 53 -31.60 -13.56 10.05
C ARG A 53 -32.07 -13.06 11.40
N LYS A 54 -32.94 -13.84 12.05
CA LYS A 54 -33.39 -13.55 13.42
C LYS A 54 -32.27 -13.59 14.45
N GLY A 55 -31.22 -14.37 14.21
CA GLY A 55 -30.05 -14.47 15.08
C GLY A 55 -28.93 -13.49 14.77
N ASP A 56 -29.13 -12.55 13.83
CA ASP A 56 -28.12 -11.55 13.52
C ASP A 56 -27.89 -10.64 14.75
N LEU A 57 -26.61 -10.45 15.08
CA LEU A 57 -26.17 -9.68 16.23
C LEU A 57 -24.91 -8.93 15.84
N GLY A 58 -25.03 -7.61 15.74
CA GLY A 58 -23.89 -6.73 15.57
C GLY A 58 -23.45 -6.16 16.92
N GLY A 59 -22.28 -5.53 16.94
CA GLY A 59 -22.02 -4.58 18.00
C GLY A 59 -21.00 -3.52 17.67
N LEU A 60 -21.22 -2.41 18.36
CA LEU A 60 -20.42 -1.20 18.32
C LEU A 60 -19.30 -1.33 19.36
N ILE A 61 -18.05 -1.20 18.93
CA ILE A 61 -16.87 -1.62 19.67
C ILE A 61 -15.98 -0.43 19.99
N TRP A 62 -15.55 -0.38 21.25
CA TRP A 62 -14.42 0.42 21.70
C TRP A 62 -13.33 -0.52 22.21
N GLU A 63 -12.14 -0.46 21.62
CA GLU A 63 -10.97 -1.18 22.11
C GLU A 63 -10.12 -0.25 22.98
N SER A 64 -9.50 -0.79 24.03
CA SER A 64 -8.58 -0.01 24.87
C SER A 64 -7.18 0.12 24.25
N GLU A 65 -6.92 -0.64 23.19
CA GLU A 65 -5.68 -0.68 22.43
C GLU A 65 -5.99 -0.42 20.96
N ASP A 66 -5.30 0.55 20.37
CA ASP A 66 -5.40 0.81 18.94
C ASP A 66 -4.51 -0.17 18.17
N ARG A 67 -5.14 -1.11 17.44
CA ARG A 67 -4.44 -2.08 16.59
C ARG A 67 -4.64 -1.84 15.09
N LEU A 68 -5.44 -0.83 14.72
CA LEU A 68 -5.82 -0.61 13.33
C LEU A 68 -5.08 0.59 12.73
N ASP A 69 -4.78 1.61 13.53
CA ASP A 69 -4.03 2.75 13.04
C ASP A 69 -2.52 2.43 12.96
N HIS A 70 -1.87 3.13 12.04
CA HIS A 70 -0.43 3.13 11.92
C HIS A 70 0.24 3.42 13.29
N PRO A 71 1.34 2.74 13.67
CA PRO A 71 1.98 2.89 14.99
C PRO A 71 2.37 4.32 15.37
N LEU A 72 2.60 5.19 14.38
CA LEU A 72 2.83 6.61 14.61
C LEU A 72 1.57 7.41 14.96
N LEU A 73 0.39 6.95 14.60
CA LEU A 73 -0.89 7.67 14.69
C LEU A 73 -1.86 7.08 15.72
N ALA A 74 -1.61 5.84 16.16
CA ALA A 74 -2.40 5.12 17.16
C ALA A 74 -2.55 5.90 18.48
N TYR A 75 -3.72 5.81 19.12
CA TYR A 75 -3.86 6.28 20.51
C TYR A 75 -3.18 5.35 21.51
N ALA A 76 -2.81 5.90 22.67
CA ALA A 76 -2.13 5.17 23.72
C ALA A 76 -3.04 4.15 24.38
N THR A 77 -2.51 2.93 24.59
CA THR A 77 -3.23 1.86 25.26
C THR A 77 -3.42 2.17 26.75
N ASP A 78 -4.67 2.25 27.19
CA ASP A 78 -5.01 2.42 28.60
C ASP A 78 -6.24 1.58 28.98
N ARG A 79 -5.97 0.47 29.68
CA ARG A 79 -6.96 -0.54 30.09
C ARG A 79 -7.63 -0.24 31.44
N ASP A 80 -7.25 0.85 32.11
CA ASP A 80 -7.79 1.18 33.43
C ASP A 80 -8.81 2.32 33.34
N TYR A 81 -10.07 1.96 33.59
CA TYR A 81 -11.24 2.84 33.56
C TYR A 81 -11.69 3.22 34.97
N ALA A 82 -10.91 2.91 36.01
CA ALA A 82 -11.28 3.27 37.38
C ALA A 82 -11.36 4.79 37.51
N HIS A 83 -12.47 5.25 38.09
CA HIS A 83 -12.87 6.66 38.21
C HIS A 83 -13.12 7.39 36.89
N THR A 84 -13.26 6.67 35.78
CA THR A 84 -13.75 7.20 34.50
C THR A 84 -15.28 7.10 34.45
N SER A 85 -15.94 8.09 33.87
CA SER A 85 -17.38 8.05 33.57
C SER A 85 -17.61 8.38 32.10
N LEU A 86 -18.44 7.59 31.42
CA LEU A 86 -18.90 7.82 30.05
C LEU A 86 -20.39 8.16 30.10
N SER A 87 -20.81 9.23 29.43
CA SER A 87 -22.21 9.53 29.18
C SER A 87 -22.48 9.86 27.73
N PHE A 88 -23.65 9.49 27.23
CA PHE A 88 -24.09 9.83 25.88
C PHE A 88 -25.61 9.76 25.79
N ARG A 89 -26.18 10.41 24.78
CA ARG A 89 -27.55 10.21 24.35
C ARG A 89 -27.61 9.10 23.31
N TRP A 90 -28.40 8.08 23.60
CA TRP A 90 -28.75 7.00 22.69
C TRP A 90 -30.01 7.35 21.93
N ARG A 91 -29.99 7.16 20.60
CA ARG A 91 -31.21 7.12 19.78
C ARG A 91 -31.17 5.90 18.87
N SER A 92 -32.31 5.25 18.63
CA SER A 92 -32.34 4.08 17.74
C SER A 92 -33.69 3.86 17.08
N SER A 93 -33.70 3.16 15.95
CA SER A 93 -34.91 2.64 15.29
C SER A 93 -34.55 1.40 14.47
N GLY A 94 -35.50 0.48 14.27
CA GLY A 94 -35.26 -0.74 13.49
C GLY A 94 -34.31 -1.75 14.16
N VAL A 95 -34.05 -1.58 15.46
CA VAL A 95 -33.33 -2.50 16.33
C VAL A 95 -34.14 -2.73 17.61
N ILE A 96 -33.82 -3.76 18.40
CA ILE A 96 -34.48 -3.95 19.69
C ILE A 96 -34.23 -2.73 20.61
N PRO A 97 -35.28 -2.13 21.21
CA PRO A 97 -35.13 -1.01 22.15
C PRO A 97 -34.36 -1.35 23.43
N LEU A 98 -33.76 -0.34 24.07
CA LEU A 98 -32.98 -0.48 25.32
C LEU A 98 -33.77 -1.15 26.45
N ASP A 99 -35.03 -0.76 26.63
CA ASP A 99 -35.90 -1.19 27.74
C ASP A 99 -36.41 -2.63 27.59
N SER A 100 -36.19 -3.26 26.44
CA SER A 100 -36.47 -4.67 26.20
C SER A 100 -35.70 -5.60 27.16
N GLY A 101 -36.26 -6.79 27.40
CA GLY A 101 -35.60 -7.85 28.17
C GLY A 101 -34.32 -8.38 27.49
N ILE A 102 -34.21 -8.22 26.18
CA ILE A 102 -33.05 -8.58 25.35
C ILE A 102 -32.49 -7.36 24.62
N GLY A 103 -32.65 -6.17 25.20
CA GLY A 103 -32.17 -4.92 24.63
C GLY A 103 -30.64 -4.82 24.58
N PRO A 104 -30.10 -3.78 23.91
CA PRO A 104 -28.67 -3.50 23.84
C PRO A 104 -27.95 -3.64 25.18
N THR A 105 -26.91 -4.46 25.17
CA THR A 105 -26.11 -4.80 26.34
C THR A 105 -24.66 -4.40 26.08
N LEU A 106 -24.04 -3.76 27.07
CA LEU A 106 -22.61 -3.49 27.06
C LEU A 106 -21.88 -4.74 27.58
N THR A 107 -21.25 -5.47 26.68
CA THR A 107 -20.31 -6.52 27.01
C THR A 107 -18.94 -5.88 27.29
N VAL A 108 -18.42 -6.11 28.49
CA VAL A 108 -17.08 -5.65 28.91
C VAL A 108 -16.18 -6.89 28.96
N GLU A 109 -15.15 -6.91 28.12
CA GLU A 109 -14.14 -7.95 28.07
C GLU A 109 -12.86 -7.42 28.73
N GLY A 110 -12.31 -8.16 29.69
CA GLY A 110 -11.11 -7.73 30.42
C GLY A 110 -10.54 -8.82 31.31
N ARG A 111 -9.89 -8.41 32.38
CA ARG A 111 -9.33 -9.30 33.41
C ARG A 111 -9.87 -8.95 34.77
N ASP A 112 -10.08 -9.94 35.62
CA ASP A 112 -10.46 -9.70 37.02
C ASP A 112 -9.26 -9.27 37.90
N VAL A 113 -9.50 -9.15 39.21
CA VAL A 113 -8.47 -8.76 40.19
C VAL A 113 -7.28 -9.73 40.24
N ALA A 114 -7.47 -11.00 39.85
CA ALA A 114 -6.42 -12.01 39.79
C ALA A 114 -5.73 -12.05 38.42
N GLY A 115 -6.12 -11.19 37.47
CA GLY A 115 -5.58 -11.15 36.12
C GLY A 115 -6.18 -12.18 35.16
N VAL A 116 -7.24 -12.88 35.57
CA VAL A 116 -7.90 -13.93 34.77
C VAL A 116 -8.87 -13.29 33.78
N PRO A 117 -8.87 -13.69 32.49
CA PRO A 117 -9.83 -13.20 31.50
C PRO A 117 -11.28 -13.39 31.98
N ARG A 118 -12.07 -12.32 31.89
CA ARG A 118 -13.46 -12.30 32.33
C ARG A 118 -14.29 -11.39 31.43
N VAL A 119 -15.55 -11.79 31.26
CA VAL A 119 -16.56 -11.04 30.51
C VAL A 119 -17.70 -10.67 31.46
N TRP A 120 -18.11 -9.41 31.42
CA TRP A 120 -19.27 -8.89 32.15
C TRP A 120 -20.32 -8.38 31.18
N TYR A 121 -21.60 -8.65 31.46
CA TYR A 121 -22.72 -8.17 30.66
C TYR A 121 -23.46 -7.09 31.45
N VAL A 122 -23.38 -5.84 31.00
CA VAL A 122 -23.99 -4.68 31.63
C VAL A 122 -25.21 -4.26 30.84
N ARG A 123 -26.40 -4.44 31.40
CA ARG A 123 -27.65 -4.00 30.77
C ARG A 123 -27.73 -2.48 30.77
N LEU A 124 -27.63 -1.87 29.58
CA LEU A 124 -27.56 -0.41 29.42
C LEU A 124 -28.77 0.33 30.00
N TRP A 125 -29.97 -0.24 29.85
CA TRP A 125 -31.21 0.35 30.36
C TRP A 125 -31.22 0.60 31.87
N ASN A 126 -30.46 -0.19 32.64
CA ASN A 126 -30.38 0.01 34.09
C ASN A 126 -29.65 1.32 34.47
N TYR A 127 -29.00 1.97 33.50
CA TYR A 127 -28.24 3.22 33.64
C TYR A 127 -28.77 4.32 32.71
N ALA A 128 -30.01 4.17 32.22
CA ALA A 128 -30.63 5.04 31.23
C ALA A 128 -31.78 5.88 31.82
N GLU A 129 -31.91 7.12 31.34
CA GLU A 129 -33.04 8.02 31.62
C GLU A 129 -33.69 8.44 30.30
N GLY A 130 -34.95 8.07 30.07
CA GLY A 130 -35.67 8.36 28.83
C GLY A 130 -36.62 7.23 28.42
N THR A 131 -36.68 6.94 27.13
CA THR A 131 -37.45 5.83 26.54
C THR A 131 -36.50 4.77 25.95
N GLY A 132 -37.02 3.60 25.59
CA GLY A 132 -36.21 2.53 24.98
C GLY A 132 -35.48 2.93 23.69
N GLU A 133 -35.96 3.95 22.98
CA GLU A 133 -35.42 4.42 21.69
C GLU A 133 -34.77 5.81 21.76
N ASP A 134 -34.91 6.55 22.86
CA ASP A 134 -34.27 7.86 23.10
C ASP A 134 -33.99 8.03 24.61
N ALA A 135 -32.75 7.83 25.03
CA ALA A 135 -32.37 7.91 26.43
C ALA A 135 -30.96 8.47 26.63
N ARG A 136 -30.75 9.15 27.76
CA ARG A 136 -29.42 9.50 28.26
C ARG A 136 -28.88 8.35 29.09
N ILE A 137 -27.69 7.87 28.76
CA ILE A 137 -27.02 6.77 29.46
C ILE A 137 -25.81 7.33 30.20
N ALA A 138 -25.63 6.95 31.47
CA ALA A 138 -24.48 7.35 32.28
C ALA A 138 -23.79 6.13 32.92
N LEU A 139 -22.59 5.83 32.45
CA LEU A 139 -21.78 4.67 32.86
C LEU A 139 -20.61 5.13 33.71
N ARG A 140 -20.68 4.89 35.02
CA ARG A 140 -19.58 5.12 35.96
C ARG A 140 -18.83 3.81 36.18
N PHE A 141 -17.68 3.63 35.53
CA PHE A 141 -17.01 2.32 35.43
C PHE A 141 -16.71 1.67 36.79
N SER A 142 -16.33 2.44 37.81
CA SER A 142 -16.10 1.91 39.17
C SER A 142 -17.37 1.51 39.94
N GLN A 143 -18.55 1.75 39.37
CA GLN A 143 -19.86 1.49 39.97
C GLN A 143 -20.72 0.59 39.08
N LEU A 144 -20.17 0.07 37.97
CA LEU A 144 -20.90 -0.82 37.09
C LEU A 144 -21.08 -2.20 37.72
N ASP A 145 -22.34 -2.58 37.81
CA ASP A 145 -22.83 -3.89 38.19
C ASP A 145 -23.25 -4.63 36.90
N ALA A 146 -22.79 -5.87 36.75
CA ALA A 146 -23.15 -6.77 35.67
C ALA A 146 -24.44 -7.55 36.00
N GLY A 147 -25.17 -7.97 34.97
CA GLY A 147 -26.42 -8.73 35.11
C GLY A 147 -27.67 -7.92 34.81
N PHE A 148 -28.83 -8.58 34.98
CA PHE A 148 -30.12 -8.05 34.53
C PHE A 148 -30.74 -7.03 35.49
N THR A 149 -30.61 -7.23 36.80
CA THR A 149 -31.20 -6.37 37.85
C THR A 149 -30.12 -5.72 38.71
N LEU A 150 -30.36 -4.47 39.13
CA LEU A 150 -29.51 -3.74 40.07
C LEU A 150 -30.13 -3.68 41.48
N PRO A 151 -29.29 -3.66 42.55
CA PRO A 151 -27.85 -3.89 42.52
C PRO A 151 -27.53 -5.37 42.22
N SER A 152 -26.37 -5.63 41.63
CA SER A 152 -25.87 -6.99 41.41
C SER A 152 -24.60 -7.23 42.22
N PRO A 153 -24.39 -8.43 42.78
CA PRO A 153 -23.14 -8.75 43.45
C PRO A 153 -21.95 -8.85 42.47
N ASP A 154 -22.22 -9.01 41.17
CA ASP A 154 -21.18 -9.13 40.16
C ASP A 154 -20.75 -7.75 39.63
N ARG A 155 -19.76 -7.15 40.28
CA ARG A 155 -19.20 -5.85 39.86
C ARG A 155 -18.21 -6.01 38.71
N VAL A 156 -18.28 -5.09 37.74
CA VAL A 156 -17.25 -4.94 36.72
C VAL A 156 -15.95 -4.50 37.39
N TRP A 157 -14.84 -5.15 37.04
CA TRP A 157 -13.51 -4.73 37.48
C TRP A 157 -12.90 -3.77 36.45
N PRO A 158 -12.77 -2.47 36.75
CA PRO A 158 -12.48 -1.46 35.73
C PRO A 158 -10.99 -1.35 35.39
N HIS A 159 -10.08 -2.00 36.13
CA HIS A 159 -8.65 -1.74 36.03
C HIS A 159 -7.93 -2.46 34.88
N ALA A 160 -8.61 -3.37 34.18
CA ALA A 160 -8.02 -4.16 33.11
C ALA A 160 -9.05 -4.53 32.03
N ILE A 161 -9.82 -3.53 31.58
CA ILE A 161 -10.76 -3.70 30.46
C ILE A 161 -9.96 -3.70 29.16
N GLU A 162 -10.09 -4.76 28.37
CA GLU A 162 -9.43 -4.89 27.06
C GLU A 162 -10.32 -4.30 25.97
N ARG A 163 -11.62 -4.60 25.99
CA ARG A 163 -12.59 -4.18 24.97
C ARG A 163 -14.00 -4.01 25.55
N MET A 164 -14.77 -3.13 24.92
CA MET A 164 -16.20 -2.95 25.14
C MET A 164 -16.98 -3.15 23.84
N PHE A 165 -18.17 -3.69 23.95
CA PHE A 165 -19.05 -4.04 22.84
C PHE A 165 -20.50 -3.75 23.22
N ILE A 166 -21.17 -2.83 22.51
CA ILE A 166 -22.60 -2.57 22.66
C ILE A 166 -23.36 -3.36 21.60
N SER A 167 -24.13 -4.35 22.04
CA SER A 167 -24.85 -5.24 21.12
C SER A 167 -26.07 -4.57 20.48
N PHE A 168 -26.39 -4.98 19.26
CA PHE A 168 -27.65 -4.63 18.61
C PHE A 168 -28.13 -5.75 17.69
N CYS A 169 -29.45 -5.92 17.63
CA CYS A 169 -30.11 -7.04 16.97
C CYS A 169 -31.44 -6.61 16.34
N PRO A 170 -31.94 -7.36 15.35
CA PRO A 170 -33.17 -7.00 14.65
C PRO A 170 -34.40 -7.16 15.58
N PRO A 171 -35.50 -6.45 15.29
CA PRO A 171 -36.80 -6.77 15.88
C PRO A 171 -37.15 -8.25 15.70
N GLY A 172 -37.60 -8.90 16.77
CA GLY A 172 -37.91 -10.34 16.75
C GLY A 172 -36.71 -11.27 16.90
N TYR A 173 -35.56 -10.77 17.38
CA TYR A 173 -34.39 -11.59 17.70
C TYR A 173 -34.74 -12.76 18.63
N ASP A 174 -34.37 -13.97 18.20
CA ASP A 174 -34.51 -15.21 18.97
C ASP A 174 -33.21 -16.06 18.98
N GLY A 175 -32.14 -15.56 18.36
CA GLY A 175 -30.85 -16.23 18.25
C GLY A 175 -30.80 -17.36 17.20
N SER A 176 -31.89 -17.65 16.49
CA SER A 176 -31.92 -18.70 15.46
C SER A 176 -31.31 -18.26 14.14
N ALA A 177 -30.82 -19.20 13.34
CA ALA A 177 -30.32 -18.92 11.98
C ALA A 177 -31.46 -18.70 10.95
N ASP A 178 -32.72 -18.72 11.40
CA ASP A 178 -33.89 -18.57 10.53
C ASP A 178 -33.85 -17.23 9.78
N PRO A 179 -34.21 -17.22 8.49
CA PRO A 179 -34.32 -15.98 7.73
C PRO A 179 -35.40 -15.07 8.32
N LEU A 180 -35.17 -13.76 8.23
CA LEU A 180 -36.21 -12.76 8.39
C LEU A 180 -37.15 -12.81 7.17
N PRO A 181 -38.44 -12.40 7.32
CA PRO A 181 -39.38 -12.36 6.19
C PRO A 181 -38.92 -11.46 5.04
N ALA A 182 -38.17 -10.41 5.35
CA ALA A 182 -37.47 -9.52 4.44
C ALA A 182 -36.24 -8.94 5.16
N GLU A 183 -35.32 -8.34 4.42
CA GLU A 183 -34.22 -7.56 5.01
C GLU A 183 -34.80 -6.48 5.95
N ALA A 184 -34.29 -6.42 7.18
CA ALA A 184 -34.67 -5.40 8.14
C ALA A 184 -33.52 -4.40 8.29
N GLU A 185 -33.81 -3.11 8.11
CA GLU A 185 -32.84 -2.04 8.31
C GLU A 185 -33.04 -1.40 9.69
N GLY A 186 -31.93 -1.06 10.35
CA GLY A 186 -31.94 -0.41 11.66
C GLY A 186 -30.75 0.49 11.85
N TRP A 187 -30.85 1.40 12.81
CA TRP A 187 -29.76 2.33 13.14
C TRP A 187 -29.71 2.64 14.63
N ILE A 188 -28.50 3.01 15.05
CA ILE A 188 -28.17 3.46 16.40
C ILE A 188 -27.34 4.72 16.29
N GLU A 189 -27.65 5.72 17.09
CA GLU A 189 -26.87 6.93 17.21
C GLU A 189 -26.46 7.14 18.66
N LEU A 190 -25.16 7.40 18.86
CA LEU A 190 -24.64 7.93 20.10
C LEU A 190 -24.27 9.38 19.85
N SER A 191 -24.90 10.31 20.54
CA SER A 191 -24.60 11.75 20.49
C SER A 191 -24.33 12.29 21.89
N GLU A 192 -23.82 13.51 21.98
CA GLU A 192 -23.44 14.13 23.27
C GLU A 192 -22.46 13.23 24.06
N ILE A 193 -21.55 12.54 23.34
CA ILE A 193 -20.55 11.66 23.96
C ILE A 193 -19.61 12.52 24.81
N ALA A 194 -19.66 12.30 26.12
CA ALA A 194 -18.87 13.00 27.12
C ALA A 194 -18.20 12.02 28.06
N VAL A 195 -16.98 12.37 28.47
CA VAL A 195 -16.15 11.56 29.37
C VAL A 195 -15.54 12.45 30.41
N ASP A 196 -15.72 12.05 31.67
CA ASP A 196 -15.22 12.77 32.84
C ASP A 196 -14.43 11.84 33.77
N GLY A 197 -13.66 12.46 34.67
CA GLY A 197 -12.92 11.77 35.73
C GLY A 197 -11.50 11.41 35.33
N ALA A 198 -10.96 10.37 35.98
CA ALA A 198 -9.59 9.94 35.72
C ALA A 198 -9.47 9.31 34.33
N ARG A 199 -8.33 9.53 33.65
CA ARG A 199 -8.00 8.89 32.36
C ARG A 199 -9.06 9.11 31.26
N ALA A 200 -9.78 10.23 31.34
CA ALA A 200 -10.74 10.67 30.32
C ALA A 200 -10.06 11.09 29.01
N MET A 201 -8.76 11.38 29.04
CA MET A 201 -7.95 11.73 27.87
C MET A 201 -6.94 10.62 27.55
N LEU A 202 -6.74 10.34 26.27
CA LEU A 202 -5.73 9.42 25.76
C LEU A 202 -4.75 10.20 24.89
N GLU A 203 -3.46 9.98 25.11
CA GLU A 203 -2.43 10.48 24.21
C GLU A 203 -2.61 9.83 22.84
N ILE A 204 -2.48 10.59 21.76
CA ILE A 204 -2.55 10.11 20.38
C ILE A 204 -1.32 10.58 19.60
N GLY A 205 -0.94 9.83 18.57
CA GLY A 205 0.05 10.31 17.62
C GLY A 205 -0.47 11.47 16.77
N ASP A 206 0.27 12.58 16.74
CA ASP A 206 -0.02 13.75 15.89
C ASP A 206 1.11 13.98 14.89
N VAL A 207 1.49 12.91 14.20
CA VAL A 207 2.53 12.99 13.18
C VAL A 207 1.90 13.55 11.90
N MET A 208 2.42 14.71 11.46
CA MET A 208 2.05 15.33 10.20
C MET A 208 3.23 15.23 9.23
N MET A 209 3.20 14.21 8.38
CA MET A 209 4.19 14.07 7.31
C MET A 209 3.92 15.10 6.20
N PRO A 210 4.97 15.72 5.62
CA PRO A 210 4.82 16.49 4.39
C PRO A 210 4.26 15.62 3.26
N ALA A 211 3.71 16.26 2.23
CA ALA A 211 3.21 15.55 1.06
C ALA A 211 4.34 14.72 0.42
N ASN A 212 4.16 13.41 0.30
CA ASN A 212 5.20 12.49 -0.17
C ASN A 212 5.15 12.23 -1.70
N GLY A 213 4.23 12.88 -2.41
CA GLY A 213 4.04 12.71 -3.85
C GLY A 213 3.31 11.42 -4.25
N LEU A 214 2.75 10.68 -3.29
CA LEU A 214 2.06 9.41 -3.53
C LEU A 214 0.56 9.51 -3.24
N ALA A 215 -0.20 8.82 -4.08
CA ALA A 215 -1.60 8.48 -3.86
C ALA A 215 -1.72 7.20 -3.03
N MET A 216 -2.93 6.93 -2.53
CA MET A 216 -3.20 5.80 -1.66
C MET A 216 -4.38 4.99 -2.19
N ALA A 217 -4.37 3.70 -1.91
CA ALA A 217 -5.54 2.87 -2.09
C ALA A 217 -5.92 2.08 -0.84
N THR A 218 -7.21 1.77 -0.75
CA THR A 218 -7.86 1.13 0.40
C THR A 218 -9.03 0.28 -0.09
N GLY A 219 -9.49 -0.68 0.71
CA GLY A 219 -10.64 -1.53 0.36
C GLY A 219 -11.79 -1.43 1.37
N PHE A 220 -13.03 -1.44 0.87
CA PHE A 220 -14.22 -1.53 1.72
C PHE A 220 -14.30 -2.88 2.43
N ASP A 221 -13.88 -3.96 1.76
CA ASP A 221 -13.90 -5.33 2.30
C ASP A 221 -13.08 -5.47 3.60
N ASP A 222 -11.95 -4.77 3.68
CA ASP A 222 -11.06 -4.81 4.84
C ASP A 222 -11.36 -3.73 5.89
N GLN A 223 -11.84 -2.56 5.45
CA GLN A 223 -11.87 -1.35 6.29
C GLN A 223 -13.28 -0.81 6.56
N GLY A 224 -14.33 -1.39 5.96
CA GLY A 224 -15.73 -0.95 6.12
C GLY A 224 -16.28 -1.02 7.55
N VAL A 225 -15.55 -1.71 8.45
CA VAL A 225 -15.84 -1.80 9.89
C VAL A 225 -15.33 -0.60 10.71
N GLN A 226 -14.54 0.29 10.11
CA GLN A 226 -14.00 1.50 10.74
C GLN A 226 -14.73 2.75 10.24
N THR A 227 -14.62 3.87 10.96
CA THR A 227 -15.14 5.14 10.44
C THR A 227 -14.29 5.66 9.28
N PRO A 228 -14.89 6.28 8.24
CA PRO A 228 -14.12 6.92 7.16
C PRO A 228 -13.16 8.00 7.68
N ALA A 229 -13.57 8.74 8.71
CA ALA A 229 -12.77 9.79 9.33
C ALA A 229 -11.46 9.26 9.92
N ARG A 230 -11.46 8.06 10.50
CA ARG A 230 -10.24 7.40 11.00
C ARG A 230 -9.28 7.05 9.86
N LEU A 231 -9.78 6.40 8.82
CA LEU A 231 -8.99 5.96 7.67
C LEU A 231 -8.35 7.14 6.95
N LEU A 232 -9.16 8.16 6.63
CA LEU A 232 -8.71 9.32 5.85
C LEU A 232 -7.82 10.25 6.65
N ARG A 233 -7.96 10.29 7.98
CA ARG A 233 -6.97 10.90 8.87
C ARG A 233 -5.60 10.25 8.68
N SER A 234 -5.52 8.93 8.69
CA SER A 234 -4.26 8.20 8.52
C SER A 234 -3.60 8.50 7.16
N ILE A 235 -4.39 8.49 6.07
CA ILE A 235 -3.90 8.86 4.73
C ILE A 235 -3.29 10.28 4.74
N ARG A 236 -4.03 11.26 5.29
CA ARG A 236 -3.58 12.65 5.32
C ARG A 236 -2.33 12.83 6.19
N GLN A 237 -2.31 12.24 7.38
CA GLN A 237 -1.22 12.37 8.37
C GLN A 237 0.08 11.70 7.91
N LEU A 238 -0.01 10.58 7.17
CA LEU A 238 1.15 9.90 6.59
C LEU A 238 1.71 10.55 5.30
N GLY A 239 1.10 11.66 4.86
CA GLY A 239 1.64 12.47 3.76
C GLY A 239 1.10 12.13 2.38
N TYR A 240 0.18 11.17 2.24
CA TYR A 240 -0.44 10.84 0.95
C TYR A 240 -1.40 11.95 0.49
N ARG A 241 -1.44 12.22 -0.81
CA ARG A 241 -2.25 13.28 -1.46
C ARG A 241 -2.82 12.77 -2.79
N GLY A 242 -3.67 13.57 -3.42
CA GLY A 242 -4.23 13.24 -4.72
C GLY A 242 -5.27 12.13 -4.63
N SER A 243 -5.15 11.13 -5.49
CA SER A 243 -6.11 10.03 -5.61
C SER A 243 -6.19 9.15 -4.35
N VAL A 244 -7.42 8.81 -3.96
CA VAL A 244 -7.72 7.72 -3.02
C VAL A 244 -8.54 6.66 -3.74
N ILE A 245 -7.89 5.59 -4.20
CA ILE A 245 -8.58 4.48 -4.86
C ILE A 245 -9.25 3.61 -3.79
N HIS A 246 -10.58 3.60 -3.78
CA HIS A 246 -11.37 2.83 -2.84
C HIS A 246 -11.97 1.60 -3.54
N TYR A 247 -11.33 0.46 -3.33
CA TYR A 247 -11.72 -0.84 -3.85
C TYR A 247 -13.00 -1.35 -3.17
N VAL A 248 -13.99 -1.65 -3.99
CA VAL A 248 -15.25 -2.28 -3.65
C VAL A 248 -15.24 -3.63 -4.35
N GLY A 249 -14.74 -4.63 -3.63
CA GLY A 249 -14.41 -5.93 -4.17
C GLY A 249 -15.56 -6.92 -4.10
N MET A 250 -15.41 -7.93 -3.25
CA MET A 250 -16.23 -9.13 -3.26
C MET A 250 -17.40 -9.10 -2.27
N SER A 251 -17.38 -8.24 -1.25
CA SER A 251 -18.28 -8.38 -0.10
C SER A 251 -18.86 -7.08 0.44
N HIS A 252 -19.80 -7.21 1.39
CA HIS A 252 -20.41 -6.14 2.18
C HIS A 252 -21.32 -5.14 1.47
N TYR A 253 -21.11 -4.79 0.20
CA TYR A 253 -21.78 -3.61 -0.38
C TYR A 253 -23.24 -3.86 -0.81
N PHE A 254 -23.58 -5.09 -1.15
CA PHE A 254 -24.81 -5.43 -1.87
C PHE A 254 -25.98 -5.80 -0.96
N ARG A 255 -27.19 -5.63 -1.49
CA ARG A 255 -28.41 -6.23 -0.93
C ARG A 255 -28.47 -7.72 -1.25
N LEU A 256 -29.08 -8.47 -0.35
CA LEU A 256 -29.27 -9.91 -0.48
C LEU A 256 -30.74 -10.28 -0.29
N ALA A 257 -31.20 -11.28 -1.03
CA ALA A 257 -32.49 -11.90 -0.84
C ALA A 257 -32.32 -13.40 -0.55
N PHE A 258 -33.17 -13.95 0.32
CA PHE A 258 -33.17 -15.39 0.59
C PHE A 258 -33.92 -16.12 -0.53
N ALA A 259 -33.18 -16.89 -1.34
CA ALA A 259 -33.72 -17.65 -2.46
C ALA A 259 -33.03 -19.01 -2.55
N ASN A 260 -33.80 -20.07 -2.81
CA ASN A 260 -33.29 -21.44 -2.98
C ASN A 260 -32.37 -21.94 -1.84
N GLY A 261 -32.65 -21.52 -0.60
CA GLY A 261 -31.87 -21.92 0.57
C GLY A 261 -30.57 -21.14 0.79
N ALA A 262 -30.31 -20.09 0.01
CA ALA A 262 -29.13 -19.23 0.13
C ALA A 262 -29.50 -17.74 0.10
N TYR A 263 -28.59 -16.88 0.57
CA TYR A 263 -28.71 -15.43 0.42
C TYR A 263 -27.95 -14.99 -0.81
N LEU A 264 -28.65 -14.52 -1.83
CA LEU A 264 -28.09 -14.24 -3.16
C LEU A 264 -28.21 -12.76 -3.54
N ALA A 265 -27.21 -12.26 -4.25
CA ALA A 265 -27.23 -10.93 -4.84
C ALA A 265 -28.17 -10.86 -6.06
N GLY A 266 -28.63 -9.65 -6.38
CA GLY A 266 -29.40 -9.36 -7.60
C GLY A 266 -30.79 -10.01 -7.69
N SER A 267 -31.27 -10.64 -6.62
CA SER A 267 -32.65 -11.15 -6.55
C SER A 267 -33.60 -10.04 -6.08
N ASP A 268 -34.86 -10.11 -6.51
CA ASP A 268 -35.90 -9.18 -6.06
C ASP A 268 -36.04 -9.27 -4.53
N THR A 269 -35.71 -8.19 -3.82
CA THR A 269 -35.70 -8.13 -2.36
C THR A 269 -37.10 -7.97 -1.77
N GLY A 270 -38.15 -7.91 -2.59
CA GLY A 270 -39.54 -7.73 -2.14
C GLY A 270 -39.80 -6.39 -1.44
N SER A 271 -38.82 -5.48 -1.46
CA SER A 271 -38.95 -4.11 -0.98
C SER A 271 -39.47 -3.23 -2.11
N ASN A 272 -40.32 -2.24 -1.78
CA ASN A 272 -40.81 -1.24 -2.74
C ASN A 272 -39.68 -0.32 -3.30
N GLU A 273 -38.41 -0.63 -3.03
CA GLU A 273 -37.20 0.03 -3.53
C GLU A 273 -36.46 -0.84 -4.58
N GLY A 274 -37.21 -1.56 -5.42
CA GLY A 274 -36.67 -2.31 -6.55
C GLY A 274 -35.90 -1.40 -7.50
N GLY A 275 -34.60 -1.23 -7.26
CA GLY A 275 -33.71 -0.39 -8.08
C GLY A 275 -32.33 -0.12 -7.49
N ASP A 276 -32.13 -0.20 -6.16
CA ASP A 276 -30.81 0.03 -5.55
C ASP A 276 -30.11 -1.29 -5.19
N PRO A 277 -28.95 -1.61 -5.80
CA PRO A 277 -28.21 -2.81 -5.47
C PRO A 277 -27.42 -2.70 -4.16
N LEU A 278 -27.25 -1.50 -3.59
CA LEU A 278 -26.45 -1.28 -2.38
C LEU A 278 -27.31 -1.40 -1.11
N ASN A 279 -26.78 -2.03 -0.05
CA ASN A 279 -27.44 -2.02 1.25
C ASN A 279 -27.27 -0.67 1.98
N ALA A 280 -28.17 -0.39 2.92
CA ALA A 280 -28.21 0.89 3.63
C ALA A 280 -26.90 1.23 4.38
N PRO A 281 -26.25 0.30 5.12
CA PRO A 281 -24.96 0.57 5.77
C PRO A 281 -23.88 1.04 4.79
N THR A 282 -23.82 0.41 3.61
CA THR A 282 -22.83 0.74 2.57
C THR A 282 -23.05 2.14 2.03
N ARG A 283 -24.30 2.53 1.76
CA ARG A 283 -24.64 3.89 1.31
C ARG A 283 -24.25 4.94 2.33
N ALA A 284 -24.59 4.71 3.60
CA ALA A 284 -24.27 5.62 4.69
C ALA A 284 -22.75 5.83 4.82
N TRP A 285 -21.99 4.72 4.79
CA TRP A 285 -20.54 4.75 4.91
C TRP A 285 -19.85 5.46 3.75
N HIS A 286 -20.20 5.12 2.50
CA HIS A 286 -19.56 5.69 1.32
C HIS A 286 -19.90 7.17 1.12
N ARG A 287 -21.12 7.60 1.47
CA ARG A 287 -21.46 9.02 1.48
C ARG A 287 -20.55 9.80 2.43
N ALA A 288 -20.32 9.28 3.64
CA ALA A 288 -19.40 9.87 4.59
C ALA A 288 -17.95 9.83 4.11
N PHE A 289 -17.51 8.72 3.50
CA PHE A 289 -16.17 8.57 2.94
C PHE A 289 -15.87 9.57 1.84
N PHE A 290 -16.74 9.70 0.84
CA PHE A 290 -16.54 10.66 -0.25
C PHE A 290 -16.55 12.11 0.24
N ALA A 291 -17.47 12.47 1.13
CA ALA A 291 -17.52 13.80 1.72
C ALA A 291 -16.24 14.13 2.52
N GLU A 292 -15.73 13.16 3.29
CA GLU A 292 -14.52 13.31 4.09
C GLU A 292 -13.26 13.41 3.23
N CYS A 293 -13.19 12.68 2.11
CA CYS A 293 -12.12 12.85 1.12
C CYS A 293 -12.05 14.30 0.63
N LEU A 294 -13.18 14.87 0.20
CA LEU A 294 -13.23 16.26 -0.26
C LEU A 294 -12.85 17.25 0.84
N ARG A 295 -13.34 17.02 2.07
CA ARG A 295 -13.01 17.86 3.24
C ARG A 295 -11.50 17.91 3.51
N LEU A 296 -10.78 16.82 3.22
CA LEU A 296 -9.33 16.70 3.40
C LEU A 296 -8.51 17.07 2.14
N GLY A 297 -9.17 17.49 1.06
CA GLY A 297 -8.53 17.81 -0.22
C GLY A 297 -7.97 16.59 -0.95
N LEU A 298 -8.63 15.44 -0.80
CA LEU A 298 -8.32 14.18 -1.48
C LEU A 298 -9.34 13.93 -2.60
N SER A 299 -8.93 13.18 -3.62
CA SER A 299 -9.74 12.90 -4.81
C SER A 299 -10.17 11.43 -4.82
N PRO A 300 -11.37 11.08 -4.33
CA PRO A 300 -11.79 9.68 -4.24
C PRO A 300 -12.01 9.06 -5.62
N VAL A 301 -11.72 7.77 -5.76
CA VAL A 301 -12.06 6.93 -6.91
C VAL A 301 -12.84 5.71 -6.40
N ALA A 302 -14.02 5.45 -6.94
CA ALA A 302 -14.73 4.21 -6.69
C ALA A 302 -14.19 3.13 -7.63
N SER A 303 -13.56 2.09 -7.09
CA SER A 303 -13.04 0.96 -7.85
C SER A 303 -13.96 -0.23 -7.65
N LEU A 304 -14.62 -0.72 -8.70
CA LEU A 304 -15.56 -1.84 -8.62
C LEU A 304 -14.99 -3.05 -9.35
N SER A 305 -14.89 -4.19 -8.65
CA SER A 305 -14.42 -5.44 -9.25
C SER A 305 -15.51 -6.27 -9.91
N TYR A 306 -15.11 -7.23 -10.75
CA TYR A 306 -15.99 -8.28 -11.29
C TYR A 306 -16.12 -9.48 -10.33
N GLU A 307 -15.75 -9.27 -9.07
CA GLU A 307 -15.66 -10.30 -8.05
C GLU A 307 -16.87 -10.23 -7.11
N LEU A 308 -17.33 -11.39 -6.63
CA LEU A 308 -18.41 -11.49 -5.65
C LEU A 308 -18.15 -12.66 -4.71
N LEU A 309 -18.49 -12.51 -3.42
CA LEU A 309 -18.33 -13.60 -2.46
C LEU A 309 -19.14 -14.83 -2.91
N ASP A 310 -18.49 -16.00 -2.99
CA ASP A 310 -19.05 -17.16 -3.70
C ASP A 310 -20.41 -17.59 -3.14
N GLN A 311 -20.54 -17.60 -1.81
CA GLN A 311 -21.78 -17.97 -1.11
C GLN A 311 -22.96 -17.03 -1.41
N HIS A 312 -22.69 -15.81 -1.92
CA HIS A 312 -23.69 -14.82 -2.28
C HIS A 312 -23.88 -14.66 -3.79
N CYS A 313 -23.08 -15.36 -4.59
CA CYS A 313 -23.14 -15.29 -6.04
C CYS A 313 -24.15 -16.30 -6.60
N PRO A 314 -25.17 -15.85 -7.36
CA PRO A 314 -26.05 -16.74 -8.12
C PRO A 314 -25.24 -17.71 -8.99
N ASP A 315 -25.61 -18.99 -8.97
CA ASP A 315 -24.83 -20.06 -9.64
C ASP A 315 -24.62 -19.82 -11.14
N ALA A 316 -25.63 -19.23 -11.81
CA ALA A 316 -25.58 -18.92 -13.24
C ALA A 316 -24.63 -17.76 -13.59
N TRP A 317 -24.23 -16.92 -12.62
CA TRP A 317 -23.36 -15.77 -12.86
C TRP A 317 -21.88 -16.12 -12.85
N ARG A 318 -21.51 -17.28 -12.28
CA ARG A 318 -20.13 -17.69 -12.05
C ARG A 318 -19.44 -18.05 -13.36
N GLN A 319 -18.21 -17.58 -13.53
CA GLN A 319 -17.29 -18.13 -14.52
C GLN A 319 -16.94 -19.59 -14.19
N ARG A 320 -16.74 -20.43 -15.22
CA ARG A 320 -16.42 -21.86 -15.05
C ARG A 320 -15.33 -22.33 -16.00
N ASP A 321 -14.50 -23.25 -15.52
CA ASP A 321 -13.58 -24.00 -16.39
C ASP A 321 -14.33 -25.01 -17.27
N HIS A 322 -13.63 -25.62 -18.24
CA HIS A 322 -14.24 -26.57 -19.18
C HIS A 322 -14.78 -27.86 -18.52
N ALA A 323 -14.41 -28.14 -17.26
CA ALA A 323 -14.92 -29.24 -16.47
C ALA A 323 -16.14 -28.84 -15.60
N GLY A 324 -16.56 -27.57 -15.67
CA GLY A 324 -17.69 -27.01 -14.94
C GLY A 324 -17.34 -26.51 -13.52
N ASN A 325 -16.06 -26.52 -13.14
CA ASN A 325 -15.65 -26.02 -11.83
C ASN A 325 -15.74 -24.49 -11.79
N PRO A 326 -16.25 -23.89 -10.72
CA PRO A 326 -16.34 -22.43 -10.59
C PRO A 326 -14.96 -21.78 -10.45
N ALA A 327 -14.85 -20.55 -10.95
CA ALA A 327 -13.69 -19.67 -10.76
C ALA A 327 -13.60 -19.20 -9.31
N LEU A 328 -13.05 -20.02 -8.41
CA LEU A 328 -12.86 -19.66 -7.00
C LEU A 328 -11.48 -19.04 -6.77
N THR A 329 -11.42 -17.96 -6.02
CA THR A 329 -10.17 -17.33 -5.58
C THR A 329 -9.56 -18.07 -4.39
N GLY A 330 -8.35 -17.68 -3.99
CA GLY A 330 -7.62 -18.28 -2.88
C GLY A 330 -8.02 -17.82 -1.48
N TRP A 331 -9.03 -16.94 -1.36
CA TRP A 331 -9.47 -16.38 -0.08
C TRP A 331 -10.34 -17.38 0.72
N ASP A 332 -10.44 -17.17 2.05
CA ASP A 332 -11.31 -17.96 2.92
C ASP A 332 -12.29 -17.06 3.73
N PRO A 333 -13.61 -17.18 3.52
CA PRO A 333 -14.26 -17.95 2.46
C PRO A 333 -13.98 -17.37 1.06
N PRO A 334 -14.04 -18.18 -0.02
CA PRO A 334 -13.66 -17.73 -1.35
C PRO A 334 -14.70 -16.80 -1.97
N SER A 335 -14.22 -15.96 -2.87
CA SER A 335 -15.02 -15.28 -3.87
C SER A 335 -15.04 -16.05 -5.19
N THR A 336 -15.87 -15.58 -6.11
CA THR A 336 -15.92 -16.03 -7.50
C THR A 336 -16.04 -14.85 -8.45
N LEU A 337 -15.65 -15.05 -9.71
CA LEU A 337 -15.70 -14.03 -10.75
C LEU A 337 -17.01 -14.11 -11.54
N LEU A 338 -17.62 -12.96 -11.75
CA LEU A 338 -18.81 -12.78 -12.56
C LEU A 338 -18.46 -12.93 -14.05
N SER A 339 -19.27 -13.68 -14.80
CA SER A 339 -19.04 -13.91 -16.23
C SER A 339 -19.35 -12.65 -17.05
N PRO A 340 -18.36 -12.09 -17.79
CA PRO A 340 -18.59 -11.01 -18.74
C PRO A 340 -19.62 -11.33 -19.83
N ALA A 341 -19.88 -12.62 -20.10
CA ALA A 341 -20.87 -13.07 -21.08
C ALA A 341 -22.29 -13.15 -20.52
N ASN A 342 -22.48 -13.04 -19.19
CA ASN A 342 -23.79 -13.16 -18.56
C ASN A 342 -24.48 -11.80 -18.43
N GLU A 343 -25.54 -11.57 -19.20
CA GLU A 343 -26.28 -10.31 -19.23
C GLU A 343 -26.88 -9.91 -17.87
N ALA A 344 -27.36 -10.87 -17.08
CA ALA A 344 -27.94 -10.59 -15.77
C ALA A 344 -26.87 -10.17 -14.75
N ALA A 345 -25.73 -10.85 -14.73
CA ALA A 345 -24.59 -10.50 -13.88
C ALA A 345 -24.04 -9.11 -14.24
N MET A 346 -23.84 -8.84 -15.54
CA MET A 346 -23.31 -7.56 -16.01
C MET A 346 -24.31 -6.42 -15.84
N GLY A 347 -25.61 -6.66 -16.06
CA GLY A 347 -26.66 -5.67 -15.79
C GLY A 347 -26.75 -5.30 -14.31
N TRP A 348 -26.57 -6.28 -13.41
CA TRP A 348 -26.46 -6.02 -11.98
C TRP A 348 -25.21 -5.18 -11.65
N LEU A 349 -24.03 -5.55 -12.19
CA LEU A 349 -22.79 -4.82 -11.95
C LEU A 349 -22.86 -3.36 -12.48
N GLN A 350 -23.48 -3.14 -13.63
CA GLN A 350 -23.81 -1.82 -14.18
C GLN A 350 -24.66 -0.99 -13.21
N SER A 351 -25.67 -1.61 -12.59
CA SER A 351 -26.50 -0.94 -11.58
C SER A 351 -25.71 -0.54 -10.33
N VAL A 352 -24.74 -1.36 -9.92
CA VAL A 352 -23.82 -1.09 -8.79
C VAL A 352 -22.91 0.08 -9.12
N GLY A 353 -22.27 0.08 -10.30
CA GLY A 353 -21.46 1.21 -10.76
C GLY A 353 -22.25 2.52 -10.81
N ALA A 354 -23.48 2.47 -11.33
CA ALA A 354 -24.39 3.61 -11.34
C ALA A 354 -24.76 4.09 -9.92
N ALA A 355 -24.88 3.19 -8.94
CA ALA A 355 -25.18 3.54 -7.55
C ALA A 355 -24.00 4.26 -6.87
N PHE A 356 -22.76 3.80 -7.07
CA PHE A 356 -21.58 4.50 -6.56
C PHE A 356 -21.38 5.86 -7.22
N ALA A 357 -21.64 5.99 -8.52
CA ALA A 357 -21.62 7.28 -9.21
C ALA A 357 -22.60 8.28 -8.55
N ARG A 358 -23.83 7.83 -8.23
CA ARG A 358 -24.80 8.65 -7.50
C ARG A 358 -24.32 9.05 -6.11
N LEU A 359 -23.68 8.15 -5.36
CA LEU A 359 -23.13 8.47 -4.04
C LEU A 359 -21.99 9.50 -4.11
N MET A 360 -21.12 9.44 -5.13
CA MET A 360 -20.10 10.47 -5.35
C MET A 360 -20.75 11.82 -5.64
N ILE A 361 -21.76 11.86 -6.51
CA ILE A 361 -22.51 13.08 -6.83
C ILE A 361 -23.23 13.65 -5.60
N GLU A 362 -23.90 12.80 -4.81
CA GLU A 362 -24.56 13.19 -3.56
C GLU A 362 -23.58 13.84 -2.56
N ALA A 363 -22.34 13.35 -2.52
CA ALA A 363 -21.27 13.90 -1.69
C ALA A 363 -20.59 15.14 -2.29
N GLY A 364 -20.92 15.52 -3.53
CA GLY A 364 -20.28 16.61 -4.26
C GLY A 364 -18.91 16.27 -4.86
N ALA A 365 -18.56 14.98 -4.94
CA ALA A 365 -17.30 14.53 -5.52
C ALA A 365 -17.42 14.38 -7.04
N PRO A 366 -16.33 14.66 -7.80
CA PRO A 366 -16.24 14.24 -9.19
C PRO A 366 -16.44 12.73 -9.32
N VAL A 367 -17.10 12.28 -10.40
CA VAL A 367 -17.29 10.84 -10.62
C VAL A 367 -16.02 10.27 -11.25
N ARG A 368 -15.17 9.67 -10.42
CA ARG A 368 -13.98 8.95 -10.85
C ARG A 368 -14.22 7.46 -10.58
N PHE A 369 -14.29 6.67 -11.64
CA PHE A 369 -14.71 5.28 -11.57
C PHE A 369 -13.68 4.37 -12.21
N GLN A 370 -13.07 3.50 -11.42
CA GLN A 370 -12.16 2.46 -11.89
C GLN A 370 -12.95 1.17 -12.11
N VAL A 371 -12.82 0.58 -13.29
CA VAL A 371 -13.16 -0.83 -13.51
C VAL A 371 -12.02 -1.67 -12.94
N GLY A 372 -12.24 -2.21 -11.75
CA GLY A 372 -11.32 -3.09 -11.04
C GLY A 372 -11.48 -4.53 -11.52
N GLU A 373 -10.38 -5.26 -11.52
CA GLU A 373 -10.32 -6.70 -11.78
C GLU A 373 -11.25 -7.31 -12.86
N PRO A 374 -11.38 -6.72 -14.07
CA PRO A 374 -12.31 -7.24 -15.06
C PRO A 374 -11.61 -8.32 -15.90
N TRP A 375 -11.48 -9.54 -15.41
CA TRP A 375 -10.81 -10.61 -16.18
C TRP A 375 -11.55 -11.94 -16.18
N TRP A 376 -11.30 -12.71 -17.24
CA TRP A 376 -11.54 -14.15 -17.28
C TRP A 376 -10.55 -14.82 -16.33
N TRP A 377 -11.06 -15.47 -15.29
CA TRP A 377 -10.23 -16.12 -14.28
C TRP A 377 -9.38 -17.22 -14.91
N CYS A 378 -8.11 -17.28 -14.49
CA CYS A 378 -7.23 -18.37 -14.81
C CYS A 378 -6.54 -18.85 -13.54
N PHE A 379 -6.59 -20.16 -13.32
CA PHE A 379 -5.85 -20.78 -12.23
C PHE A 379 -4.35 -20.81 -12.55
N ALA A 380 -3.52 -20.92 -11.50
CA ALA A 380 -2.07 -21.05 -11.64
C ALA A 380 -1.62 -22.30 -12.44
N ASP A 381 -2.50 -23.29 -12.58
CA ASP A 381 -2.28 -24.47 -13.42
C ASP A 381 -2.63 -24.26 -14.90
N GLY A 382 -2.98 -23.04 -15.31
CA GLY A 382 -3.27 -22.66 -16.69
C GLY A 382 -4.72 -22.90 -17.13
N ARG A 383 -5.60 -23.42 -16.27
CA ARG A 383 -7.03 -23.58 -16.59
C ARG A 383 -7.72 -22.21 -16.60
N ILE A 384 -8.36 -21.88 -17.72
CA ILE A 384 -9.14 -20.65 -17.89
C ILE A 384 -10.66 -20.90 -17.74
N CYS A 385 -11.36 -19.93 -17.15
CA CYS A 385 -12.77 -20.02 -16.80
C CYS A 385 -13.70 -19.28 -17.78
N LEU A 386 -13.74 -19.70 -19.04
CA LEU A 386 -14.58 -19.12 -20.10
C LEU A 386 -15.65 -20.09 -20.64
N TYR A 387 -16.06 -21.07 -19.83
CA TYR A 387 -16.95 -22.17 -20.21
C TYR A 387 -18.23 -22.24 -19.35
N ASP A 388 -18.64 -21.12 -18.74
CA ASP A 388 -19.99 -21.04 -18.16
C ASP A 388 -21.08 -21.07 -19.27
N PRO A 389 -22.35 -21.39 -18.94
CA PRO A 389 -23.39 -21.52 -19.95
C PRO A 389 -23.60 -20.29 -20.85
N ALA A 390 -23.43 -19.07 -20.30
CA ALA A 390 -23.59 -17.84 -21.07
C ALA A 390 -22.40 -17.65 -22.03
N ALA A 391 -21.17 -17.91 -21.55
CA ALA A 391 -19.97 -17.89 -22.37
C ALA A 391 -20.02 -18.92 -23.50
N ILE A 392 -20.41 -20.18 -23.22
CA ILE A 392 -20.58 -21.24 -24.24
C ILE A 392 -21.56 -20.77 -25.32
N ALA A 393 -22.72 -20.23 -24.95
CA ALA A 393 -23.70 -19.72 -25.90
C ALA A 393 -23.12 -18.57 -26.74
N ARG A 394 -22.39 -17.64 -26.10
CA ARG A 394 -21.75 -16.49 -26.76
C ARG A 394 -20.67 -16.91 -27.75
N PHE A 395 -19.97 -18.00 -27.48
CA PHE A 395 -18.88 -18.54 -28.31
C PHE A 395 -19.34 -19.61 -29.30
N GLY A 396 -20.63 -19.62 -29.68
CA GLY A 396 -21.15 -20.48 -30.74
C GLY A 396 -21.64 -21.87 -30.29
N GLY A 397 -21.81 -22.09 -28.98
CA GLY A 397 -22.45 -23.28 -28.39
C GLY A 397 -21.53 -24.49 -28.20
N ASN A 398 -20.41 -24.56 -28.91
CA ASN A 398 -19.41 -25.62 -28.77
C ASN A 398 -17.99 -25.04 -28.95
N PRO A 399 -17.53 -24.15 -28.06
CA PRO A 399 -16.21 -23.55 -28.17
C PRO A 399 -15.08 -24.59 -28.03
N PRO A 400 -13.93 -24.42 -28.71
CA PRO A 400 -12.78 -25.30 -28.53
C PRO A 400 -12.28 -25.28 -27.08
N ILE A 401 -11.86 -26.44 -26.57
CA ILE A 401 -11.39 -26.59 -25.18
C ILE A 401 -9.92 -26.17 -25.07
N ILE A 402 -9.65 -25.30 -24.09
CA ILE A 402 -8.33 -24.87 -23.63
C ILE A 402 -8.15 -25.42 -22.20
N PRO A 403 -7.53 -26.61 -22.05
CA PRO A 403 -7.36 -27.22 -20.73
C PRO A 403 -6.18 -26.59 -19.96
N ASP A 404 -5.22 -26.00 -20.66
CA ASP A 404 -4.00 -25.43 -20.09
C ASP A 404 -3.45 -24.34 -21.04
N LEU A 405 -3.49 -23.07 -20.62
CA LEU A 405 -2.94 -21.93 -21.35
C LEU A 405 -1.41 -21.94 -21.48
N ARG A 406 -0.73 -22.81 -20.75
CA ARG A 406 0.74 -22.96 -20.82
C ARG A 406 1.18 -23.84 -21.99
N ALA A 407 0.24 -24.60 -22.56
CA ALA A 407 0.50 -25.39 -23.76
C ALA A 407 0.39 -24.53 -25.04
N PRO A 408 1.14 -24.85 -26.11
CA PRO A 408 0.98 -24.17 -27.39
C PRO A 408 -0.45 -24.25 -27.92
N LEU A 409 -1.03 -23.12 -28.31
CA LEU A 409 -2.38 -23.03 -28.86
C LEU A 409 -2.37 -22.93 -30.38
N ASP A 410 -3.33 -23.61 -31.02
CA ASP A 410 -3.64 -23.45 -32.44
C ASP A 410 -4.52 -22.22 -32.69
N ASP A 411 -4.78 -21.93 -33.97
CA ASP A 411 -5.48 -20.71 -34.38
C ASP A 411 -6.95 -20.68 -33.89
N GLU A 412 -7.60 -21.84 -33.78
CA GLU A 412 -8.99 -21.94 -33.30
C GLU A 412 -9.10 -21.53 -31.82
N ARG A 413 -8.16 -21.99 -30.98
CA ARG A 413 -8.12 -21.64 -29.55
C ARG A 413 -7.69 -20.19 -29.33
N LYS A 414 -6.78 -19.67 -30.16
CA LYS A 414 -6.41 -18.24 -30.14
C LYS A 414 -7.60 -17.36 -30.52
N ALA A 415 -8.38 -17.74 -31.54
CA ALA A 415 -9.59 -17.04 -31.92
C ALA A 415 -10.64 -17.04 -30.79
N LEU A 416 -10.78 -18.14 -30.05
CA LEU A 416 -11.65 -18.16 -28.85
C LEU A 416 -11.20 -17.14 -27.80
N LEU A 417 -9.91 -17.04 -27.53
CA LEU A 417 -9.38 -16.03 -26.59
C LEU A 417 -9.58 -14.60 -27.10
N ASP A 418 -9.44 -14.37 -28.40
CA ASP A 418 -9.73 -13.06 -29.01
C ASP A 418 -11.22 -12.71 -28.85
N MET A 419 -12.14 -13.66 -29.07
CA MET A 419 -13.59 -13.47 -28.81
C MET A 419 -13.89 -13.20 -27.33
N ALA A 420 -13.21 -13.89 -26.41
CA ALA A 420 -13.34 -13.65 -24.98
C ALA A 420 -12.89 -12.22 -24.61
N GLY A 421 -11.83 -11.72 -25.26
CA GLY A 421 -11.37 -10.34 -25.14
C GLY A 421 -12.37 -9.32 -25.65
N GLU A 422 -13.03 -9.58 -26.78
CA GLU A 422 -14.10 -8.71 -27.31
C GLU A 422 -15.29 -8.62 -26.34
N VAL A 423 -15.71 -9.74 -25.76
CA VAL A 423 -16.79 -9.78 -24.74
C VAL A 423 -16.39 -8.97 -23.51
N LEU A 424 -15.14 -9.13 -23.04
CA LEU A 424 -14.65 -8.39 -21.89
C LEU A 424 -14.61 -6.88 -22.16
N ALA A 425 -14.06 -6.47 -23.30
CA ALA A 425 -14.02 -5.07 -23.71
C ALA A 425 -15.42 -4.46 -23.78
N GLN A 426 -16.39 -5.17 -24.35
CA GLN A 426 -17.78 -4.70 -24.39
C GLN A 426 -18.37 -4.57 -22.98
N SER A 427 -18.21 -5.57 -22.11
CA SER A 427 -18.78 -5.53 -20.75
C SER A 427 -18.26 -4.35 -19.93
N THR A 428 -16.97 -4.04 -20.05
CA THR A 428 -16.33 -2.92 -19.34
C THR A 428 -16.77 -1.57 -19.90
N ALA A 429 -16.95 -1.46 -21.22
CA ALA A 429 -17.53 -0.27 -21.86
C ALA A 429 -18.98 -0.03 -21.42
N ASP A 430 -19.80 -1.08 -21.32
CA ASP A 430 -21.19 -0.99 -20.87
C ASP A 430 -21.29 -0.56 -19.39
N LEU A 431 -20.38 -1.07 -18.54
CA LEU A 431 -20.26 -0.62 -17.14
C LEU A 431 -19.94 0.88 -17.05
N VAL A 432 -18.95 1.35 -17.80
CA VAL A 432 -18.62 2.79 -17.86
C VAL A 432 -19.79 3.60 -18.43
N ALA A 433 -20.49 3.10 -19.43
CA ALA A 433 -21.67 3.76 -20.00
C ALA A 433 -22.81 3.91 -18.98
N ALA A 434 -23.03 2.90 -18.12
CA ALA A 434 -24.00 2.98 -17.02
C ALA A 434 -23.62 4.05 -15.99
N VAL A 435 -22.33 4.14 -15.63
CA VAL A 435 -21.80 5.20 -14.76
C VAL A 435 -21.99 6.59 -15.38
N ARG A 436 -21.64 6.76 -16.66
CA ARG A 436 -21.83 8.01 -17.41
C ARG A 436 -23.31 8.40 -17.49
N THR A 437 -24.21 7.43 -17.67
CA THR A 437 -25.66 7.66 -17.69
C THR A 437 -26.16 8.16 -16.33
N ALA A 438 -25.68 7.57 -15.22
CA ALA A 438 -26.04 8.02 -13.87
C ALA A 438 -25.55 9.45 -13.59
N ALA A 439 -24.38 9.83 -14.09
CA ALA A 439 -23.81 11.17 -13.93
C ALA A 439 -24.46 12.23 -14.85
N ALA A 440 -24.96 11.83 -16.03
CA ALA A 440 -25.56 12.73 -17.01
C ALA A 440 -26.75 13.54 -16.44
N ALA A 441 -27.52 12.97 -15.52
CA ALA A 441 -28.65 13.65 -14.87
C ALA A 441 -28.24 14.93 -14.13
N THR A 442 -26.98 15.05 -13.71
CA THR A 442 -26.42 16.23 -13.02
C THR A 442 -25.37 16.97 -13.83
N SER A 443 -25.13 16.55 -15.08
CA SER A 443 -24.02 17.06 -15.92
C SER A 443 -22.64 16.95 -15.26
N THR A 444 -22.46 15.98 -14.35
CA THR A 444 -21.18 15.74 -13.67
C THR A 444 -20.25 14.99 -14.62
N PRO A 445 -19.02 15.48 -14.89
CA PRO A 445 -18.07 14.77 -15.72
C PRO A 445 -17.65 13.45 -15.05
N VAL A 446 -17.38 12.44 -15.89
CA VAL A 446 -16.91 11.12 -15.46
C VAL A 446 -15.51 10.89 -15.98
N GLU A 447 -14.60 10.54 -15.09
CA GLU A 447 -13.29 9.98 -15.42
C GLU A 447 -13.37 8.45 -15.23
N ALA A 448 -13.17 7.70 -16.32
CA ALA A 448 -13.16 6.25 -16.33
C ALA A 448 -11.72 5.72 -16.32
N LEU A 449 -11.43 4.81 -15.40
CA LEU A 449 -10.10 4.22 -15.23
C LEU A 449 -10.19 2.70 -15.43
N ALA A 450 -9.15 2.08 -15.98
CA ALA A 450 -9.04 0.63 -16.11
C ALA A 450 -7.81 0.09 -15.38
N LEU A 451 -8.01 -0.92 -14.54
CA LEU A 451 -6.92 -1.63 -13.87
C LEU A 451 -6.41 -2.80 -14.74
N VAL A 452 -5.09 -2.93 -14.87
CA VAL A 452 -4.42 -4.07 -15.49
C VAL A 452 -3.43 -4.69 -14.51
N PHE A 453 -3.72 -5.91 -14.08
CA PHE A 453 -2.81 -6.73 -13.28
C PHE A 453 -1.87 -7.54 -14.19
N THR A 454 -0.70 -6.98 -14.48
CA THR A 454 0.23 -7.57 -15.45
C THR A 454 0.82 -8.94 -15.06
N PRO A 455 1.01 -9.30 -13.77
CA PRO A 455 1.64 -10.57 -13.42
C PRO A 455 0.89 -11.80 -13.93
N THR A 456 -0.44 -11.76 -13.93
CA THR A 456 -1.28 -12.84 -14.48
C THR A 456 -1.53 -12.66 -15.98
N VAL A 457 -1.85 -11.44 -16.41
CA VAL A 457 -2.27 -11.16 -17.79
C VAL A 457 -1.14 -11.34 -18.80
N LEU A 458 0.11 -11.10 -18.36
CA LEU A 458 1.32 -11.16 -19.17
C LEU A 458 2.32 -12.19 -18.65
N ASP A 459 1.86 -13.20 -17.91
CA ASP A 459 2.70 -14.32 -17.48
C ASP A 459 3.39 -14.96 -18.70
N PRO A 460 4.75 -15.00 -18.75
CA PRO A 460 5.48 -15.64 -19.84
C PRO A 460 5.11 -17.11 -20.06
N ALA A 461 4.61 -17.80 -19.02
CA ALA A 461 4.12 -19.17 -19.13
C ALA A 461 2.80 -19.27 -19.91
N MET A 462 2.02 -18.19 -20.04
CA MET A 462 0.71 -18.15 -20.71
C MET A 462 0.65 -17.03 -21.78
N PRO A 463 1.47 -17.10 -22.85
CA PRO A 463 1.70 -15.98 -23.77
C PRO A 463 0.46 -15.50 -24.55
N ASP A 464 -0.55 -16.36 -24.71
CA ASP A 464 -1.81 -16.03 -25.39
C ASP A 464 -2.88 -15.46 -24.43
N MET A 465 -2.65 -15.41 -23.11
CA MET A 465 -3.63 -14.93 -22.11
C MET A 465 -4.06 -13.46 -22.33
N GLN A 466 -3.12 -12.62 -22.77
CA GLN A 466 -3.39 -11.22 -23.13
C GLN A 466 -4.48 -11.02 -24.21
N ARG A 467 -4.81 -12.06 -24.98
CA ARG A 467 -5.91 -12.03 -25.95
C ARG A 467 -7.26 -11.86 -25.27
N ALA A 468 -7.47 -12.61 -24.18
CA ALA A 468 -8.70 -12.59 -23.40
C ALA A 468 -8.74 -11.46 -22.37
N ASN A 469 -7.60 -11.14 -21.73
CA ASN A 469 -7.56 -10.24 -20.55
C ASN A 469 -6.76 -8.94 -20.74
N LEU A 470 -6.31 -8.66 -21.97
CA LEU A 470 -5.79 -7.35 -22.35
C LEU A 470 -6.34 -6.97 -23.73
N PRO A 471 -7.66 -6.86 -23.90
CA PRO A 471 -8.27 -6.70 -25.21
C PRO A 471 -7.90 -5.36 -25.85
N THR A 472 -7.77 -5.33 -27.17
CA THR A 472 -7.47 -4.09 -27.92
C THR A 472 -8.61 -3.07 -27.86
N GLY A 473 -9.83 -3.49 -27.49
CA GLY A 473 -10.94 -2.59 -27.19
C GLY A 473 -10.67 -1.66 -26.00
N TRP A 474 -9.65 -1.93 -25.18
CA TRP A 474 -9.20 -1.02 -24.13
C TRP A 474 -8.17 0.01 -24.60
N ALA A 475 -7.70 -0.06 -25.84
CA ALA A 475 -6.71 0.87 -26.36
C ALA A 475 -7.21 2.32 -26.27
N TRP A 476 -6.28 3.26 -26.07
CA TRP A 476 -6.58 4.67 -25.94
C TRP A 476 -7.42 5.18 -27.13
N PRO A 477 -8.51 5.95 -26.91
CA PRO A 477 -8.96 6.54 -25.63
C PRO A 477 -10.16 5.83 -24.98
N ALA A 478 -10.20 4.49 -24.93
CA ALA A 478 -11.36 3.77 -24.39
C ALA A 478 -11.65 4.10 -22.90
N PHE A 479 -10.59 4.27 -22.10
CA PHE A 479 -10.64 4.81 -20.76
C PHE A 479 -9.88 6.14 -20.71
N ASP A 480 -10.26 7.00 -19.77
CA ASP A 480 -9.58 8.26 -19.53
C ASP A 480 -8.20 8.02 -18.89
N ARG A 481 -8.05 6.94 -18.09
CA ARG A 481 -6.74 6.51 -17.56
C ARG A 481 -6.55 5.00 -17.56
N LEU A 482 -5.31 4.59 -17.76
CA LEU A 482 -4.87 3.20 -17.57
C LEU A 482 -4.06 3.08 -16.29
N GLN A 483 -4.36 2.08 -15.47
CA GLN A 483 -3.68 1.86 -14.19
C GLN A 483 -2.98 0.51 -14.24
N VAL A 484 -1.66 0.53 -14.14
CA VAL A 484 -0.82 -0.67 -14.30
C VAL A 484 -0.34 -1.13 -12.94
N GLU A 485 -0.59 -2.40 -12.65
CA GLU A 485 -0.22 -3.06 -11.41
C GLU A 485 0.66 -4.29 -11.69
N ASP A 486 1.72 -4.46 -10.89
CA ASP A 486 2.70 -5.53 -11.09
C ASP A 486 3.35 -6.06 -9.79
N TYR A 487 2.68 -5.87 -8.67
CA TYR A 487 3.32 -6.03 -7.37
C TYR A 487 3.75 -7.47 -7.04
N ASP A 488 3.11 -8.50 -7.58
CA ASP A 488 3.56 -9.89 -7.42
C ASP A 488 4.96 -10.07 -8.00
N TRP A 489 5.21 -9.52 -9.19
CA TRP A 489 6.55 -9.51 -9.77
C TRP A 489 7.50 -8.57 -9.03
N LEU A 490 7.03 -7.41 -8.57
CA LEU A 490 7.86 -6.46 -7.82
C LEU A 490 8.39 -7.09 -6.53
N THR A 491 7.49 -7.67 -5.74
CA THR A 491 7.79 -8.34 -4.48
C THR A 491 8.57 -9.63 -4.69
N ALA A 492 8.38 -10.35 -5.81
CA ALA A 492 9.21 -11.49 -6.20
C ALA A 492 10.60 -11.10 -6.74
N GLY A 493 10.82 -9.84 -7.13
CA GLY A 493 12.08 -9.38 -7.73
C GLY A 493 12.22 -9.72 -9.22
N ALA A 494 11.09 -9.94 -9.90
CA ALA A 494 11.02 -10.30 -11.32
C ALA A 494 11.10 -9.07 -12.23
N ASP A 495 12.24 -8.36 -12.16
CA ASP A 495 12.51 -7.12 -12.90
C ASP A 495 12.33 -7.26 -14.43
N ALA A 496 12.74 -8.39 -15.00
CA ALA A 496 12.68 -8.59 -16.45
C ALA A 496 11.22 -8.70 -16.96
N PRO A 497 10.36 -9.57 -16.40
CA PRO A 497 8.94 -9.59 -16.71
C PRO A 497 8.26 -8.22 -16.57
N ARG A 498 8.53 -7.47 -15.49
CA ARG A 498 7.96 -6.13 -15.26
C ARG A 498 8.27 -5.15 -16.40
N ARG A 499 9.55 -5.00 -16.75
CA ARG A 499 9.96 -4.09 -17.84
C ARG A 499 9.39 -4.52 -19.19
N GLN A 500 9.30 -5.82 -19.44
CA GLN A 500 8.71 -6.33 -20.67
C GLN A 500 7.19 -6.09 -20.72
N ALA A 501 6.51 -6.18 -19.58
CA ALA A 501 5.09 -5.90 -19.45
C ALA A 501 4.77 -4.45 -19.78
N TYR A 502 5.51 -3.47 -19.25
CA TYR A 502 5.32 -2.06 -19.57
C TYR A 502 5.41 -1.78 -21.08
N ARG A 503 6.44 -2.32 -21.75
CA ARG A 503 6.60 -2.19 -23.21
C ARG A 503 5.43 -2.83 -23.96
N THR A 504 4.94 -3.96 -23.46
CA THR A 504 3.84 -4.70 -24.08
C THR A 504 2.53 -3.95 -23.95
N VAL A 505 2.21 -3.46 -22.75
CA VAL A 505 1.04 -2.63 -22.47
C VAL A 505 1.08 -1.34 -23.30
N ASN A 506 2.18 -0.60 -23.28
CA ASN A 506 2.33 0.65 -24.04
C ASN A 506 2.14 0.44 -25.54
N ARG A 507 2.74 -0.61 -26.11
CA ARG A 507 2.58 -0.92 -27.53
C ARG A 507 1.16 -1.39 -27.88
N ARG A 508 0.52 -2.14 -26.98
CA ARG A 508 -0.78 -2.78 -27.24
C ARG A 508 -1.95 -1.82 -27.05
N LEU A 509 -1.89 -0.96 -26.03
CA LEU A 509 -2.99 -0.07 -25.64
C LEU A 509 -2.73 1.41 -25.98
N GLY A 510 -1.48 1.85 -26.14
CA GLY A 510 -1.16 3.17 -26.69
C GLY A 510 -1.49 4.38 -25.82
N TYR A 511 -1.65 4.22 -24.51
CA TYR A 511 -1.89 5.34 -23.58
C TYR A 511 -0.64 6.23 -23.49
N PRO A 512 -0.77 7.56 -23.53
CA PRO A 512 0.31 8.48 -23.19
C PRO A 512 0.82 8.22 -21.76
N PRO A 513 2.13 8.40 -21.46
CA PRO A 513 2.66 8.23 -20.11
C PRO A 513 1.92 9.06 -19.05
N GLU A 514 1.51 10.28 -19.39
CA GLU A 514 0.74 11.20 -18.54
C GLU A 514 -0.72 10.80 -18.31
N GLU A 515 -1.21 9.73 -18.94
CA GLU A 515 -2.55 9.14 -18.71
C GLU A 515 -2.44 7.72 -18.12
N GLN A 516 -1.26 7.39 -17.57
CA GLN A 516 -1.00 6.11 -16.91
C GLN A 516 -0.65 6.30 -15.44
N ASP A 517 -1.39 5.63 -14.56
CA ASP A 517 -1.04 5.51 -13.14
C ASP A 517 -0.31 4.17 -12.89
N TYR A 518 0.52 4.13 -11.84
CA TYR A 518 1.21 2.92 -11.39
C TYR A 518 0.81 2.53 -9.98
N LEU A 519 0.47 1.25 -9.76
CA LEU A 519 0.13 0.70 -8.45
C LEU A 519 1.29 -0.16 -7.93
N ALA A 520 1.96 0.31 -6.86
CA ALA A 520 3.18 -0.31 -6.33
C ALA A 520 2.94 -1.53 -5.40
N GLY A 521 1.68 -1.78 -5.02
CA GLY A 521 1.27 -2.92 -4.18
C GLY A 521 1.78 -2.92 -2.74
N PHE A 522 1.55 -4.07 -2.06
CA PHE A 522 1.65 -4.26 -0.61
C PHE A 522 2.38 -5.55 -0.28
N VAL A 523 2.76 -5.66 0.99
CA VAL A 523 3.24 -6.91 1.58
C VAL A 523 2.05 -7.72 2.11
N LEU A 524 1.75 -8.86 1.48
CA LEU A 524 0.62 -9.71 1.86
C LEU A 524 0.74 -10.23 3.31
N ASP A 525 1.86 -10.88 3.63
CA ASP A 525 2.16 -11.45 4.95
C ASP A 525 3.07 -10.53 5.78
N ALA A 526 2.65 -10.17 6.99
CA ALA A 526 3.42 -9.33 7.91
C ALA A 526 4.83 -9.90 8.20
N ALA A 527 5.01 -11.22 8.12
CA ALA A 527 6.30 -11.87 8.31
C ALA A 527 7.31 -11.54 7.19
N GLN A 528 6.85 -11.01 6.05
CA GLN A 528 7.65 -10.69 4.85
C GLN A 528 7.84 -9.18 4.67
N SER A 529 7.86 -8.41 5.76
CA SER A 529 8.01 -6.94 5.75
C SER A 529 9.26 -6.41 5.01
N ASP A 530 10.26 -7.25 4.74
CA ASP A 530 11.41 -6.89 3.92
C ASP A 530 11.05 -6.62 2.44
N GLN A 531 9.91 -7.14 1.97
CA GLN A 531 9.36 -6.85 0.64
C GLN A 531 9.05 -5.36 0.43
N TRP A 532 8.82 -4.58 1.49
CA TRP A 532 8.68 -3.12 1.39
C TRP A 532 9.89 -2.44 0.75
N ARG A 533 11.10 -3.03 0.85
CA ARG A 533 12.29 -2.51 0.17
C ARG A 533 12.15 -2.59 -1.36
N ARG A 534 11.53 -3.67 -1.86
CA ARG A 534 11.27 -3.84 -3.29
C ARG A 534 10.15 -2.90 -3.71
N ILE A 535 9.09 -2.79 -2.92
CA ILE A 535 7.99 -1.85 -3.18
C ILE A 535 8.50 -0.41 -3.27
N ASP A 536 9.27 0.07 -2.29
CA ASP A 536 9.85 1.42 -2.31
C ASP A 536 10.75 1.66 -3.54
N ALA A 537 11.59 0.68 -3.90
CA ALA A 537 12.40 0.75 -5.11
C ALA A 537 11.55 0.76 -6.39
N GLY A 538 10.42 0.04 -6.43
CA GLY A 538 9.45 0.09 -7.52
C GLY A 538 8.75 1.44 -7.64
N ILE A 539 8.50 2.11 -6.51
CA ILE A 539 7.97 3.49 -6.50
C ILE A 539 9.01 4.46 -7.08
N ASP A 540 10.27 4.38 -6.68
CA ASP A 540 11.35 5.20 -7.26
C ASP A 540 11.49 4.96 -8.77
N GLU A 541 11.43 3.70 -9.20
CA GLU A 541 11.48 3.30 -10.60
C GLU A 541 10.31 3.86 -11.41
N ALA A 542 9.10 3.81 -10.86
CA ALA A 542 7.93 4.40 -11.48
C ALA A 542 8.08 5.93 -11.60
N LEU A 543 8.50 6.62 -10.53
CA LEU A 543 8.72 8.08 -10.51
C LEU A 543 9.65 8.58 -11.63
N ALA A 544 10.56 7.74 -12.11
CA ALA A 544 11.44 8.06 -13.23
C ALA A 544 10.81 7.90 -14.64
N ARG A 545 9.63 7.26 -14.78
CA ARG A 545 9.01 6.86 -16.06
C ARG A 545 7.94 7.81 -16.62
N SER A 546 7.82 9.03 -16.09
CA SER A 546 6.80 10.01 -16.53
C SER A 546 5.36 9.53 -16.43
N HIS A 547 5.00 8.82 -15.35
CA HIS A 547 3.60 8.47 -15.05
C HIS A 547 2.79 9.70 -14.61
N HIS A 548 1.47 9.54 -14.55
CA HIS A 548 0.59 10.48 -13.87
C HIS A 548 0.69 10.36 -12.33
N GLU A 549 0.09 9.34 -11.72
CA GLU A 549 0.18 9.10 -10.26
C GLU A 549 0.80 7.74 -9.93
N VAL A 550 1.51 7.68 -8.79
CA VAL A 550 1.89 6.40 -8.14
C VAL A 550 1.04 6.20 -6.91
N VAL A 551 0.37 5.05 -6.87
CA VAL A 551 -0.56 4.66 -5.84
C VAL A 551 0.05 3.53 -5.02
N VAL A 552 0.09 3.69 -3.71
CA VAL A 552 0.43 2.59 -2.80
C VAL A 552 -0.86 1.82 -2.50
N TRP A 553 -0.90 0.56 -2.89
CA TRP A 553 -1.96 -0.38 -2.56
C TRP A 553 -1.41 -1.32 -1.49
N ALA A 554 -1.76 -1.30 -0.20
CA ALA A 554 -2.91 -0.61 0.38
C ALA A 554 -2.66 -0.14 1.82
N LEU A 555 -3.53 0.78 2.25
CA LEU A 555 -3.56 1.39 3.58
C LEU A 555 -3.49 0.37 4.75
N PRO A 556 -4.21 -0.77 4.75
CA PRO A 556 -4.18 -1.70 5.87
C PRO A 556 -2.76 -2.24 6.14
N GLN A 557 -2.00 -2.56 5.10
CA GLN A 557 -0.63 -3.08 5.22
C GLN A 557 0.36 -1.96 5.53
N VAL A 558 0.15 -0.76 4.99
CA VAL A 558 0.91 0.43 5.41
C VAL A 558 0.76 0.67 6.91
N ALA A 559 -0.48 0.61 7.43
CA ALA A 559 -0.75 0.76 8.86
C ALA A 559 -0.15 -0.39 9.68
N ARG A 560 -0.39 -1.64 9.27
CA ARG A 560 0.10 -2.86 9.96
C ARG A 560 1.62 -2.87 10.10
N ASP A 561 2.34 -2.58 9.03
CA ASP A 561 3.80 -2.72 8.97
C ASP A 561 4.56 -1.44 9.34
N GLY A 562 3.82 -0.34 9.53
CA GLY A 562 4.41 0.95 9.87
C GLY A 562 5.14 1.64 8.72
N PHE A 563 4.73 1.40 7.47
CA PHE A 563 5.42 1.96 6.32
C PHE A 563 5.27 3.49 6.24
N VAL A 564 6.40 4.19 6.32
CA VAL A 564 6.48 5.65 6.19
C VAL A 564 7.49 6.00 5.13
N ARG A 565 7.07 6.74 4.11
CA ARG A 565 7.98 7.28 3.10
C ARG A 565 8.21 8.76 3.34
N LEU A 566 9.48 9.15 3.37
CA LEU A 566 9.86 10.55 3.47
C LEU A 566 9.63 11.22 2.10
N PRO A 567 9.21 12.49 2.07
CA PRO A 567 9.08 13.21 0.82
C PRO A 567 10.44 13.28 0.10
N PRO A 568 10.47 13.27 -1.25
CA PRO A 568 11.67 13.64 -1.98
C PRO A 568 12.07 15.08 -1.59
N PRO A 569 13.37 15.44 -1.60
CA PRO A 569 13.80 16.81 -1.38
C PRO A 569 13.07 17.73 -2.38
N TRP A 570 12.40 18.75 -1.86
CA TRP A 570 11.45 19.61 -2.57
C TRP A 570 12.10 20.33 -3.77
N PRO A 571 11.55 20.27 -4.98
CA PRO A 571 11.78 21.30 -5.99
C PRO A 571 10.95 22.55 -5.60
N ASP A 572 11.58 23.73 -5.51
CA ASP A 572 10.85 24.98 -5.28
C ASP A 572 9.85 25.24 -6.43
N ASP A 573 8.55 25.16 -6.16
CA ASP A 573 7.46 25.55 -7.08
C ASP A 573 7.23 27.08 -7.16
N ASN A 574 8.14 27.89 -6.60
CA ASN A 574 8.04 29.36 -6.65
C ASN A 574 8.77 29.93 -7.88
N ASP A 575 8.28 29.60 -9.08
CA ASP A 575 8.78 30.14 -10.35
C ASP A 575 8.32 31.59 -10.64
N ASN A 576 7.85 32.32 -9.61
CA ASN A 576 7.30 33.68 -9.75
C ASN A 576 8.02 34.77 -8.94
N ASP A 577 9.12 34.45 -8.24
CA ASP A 577 9.93 35.47 -7.57
C ASP A 577 11.40 35.35 -8.00
N ASP A 578 11.80 36.18 -8.97
CA ASP A 578 13.13 36.19 -9.60
C ASP A 578 14.29 36.44 -8.60
N ASN A 579 13.99 36.68 -7.32
CA ASN A 579 14.90 37.00 -6.24
C ASN A 579 15.18 35.87 -5.23
N ASP A 580 14.50 34.70 -5.31
CA ASP A 580 14.72 33.58 -4.37
C ASP A 580 15.27 32.32 -5.07
N LYS A 581 16.31 32.49 -5.90
CA LYS A 581 17.08 31.38 -6.53
C LYS A 581 18.01 30.67 -5.54
N GLY A 582 17.57 30.51 -4.29
CA GLY A 582 18.36 30.01 -3.17
C GLY A 582 18.40 28.49 -3.04
N ALA A 583 17.37 27.77 -3.50
CA ALA A 583 17.25 26.32 -3.34
C ALA A 583 16.88 25.58 -4.65
N ALA A 584 17.49 25.97 -5.77
CA ALA A 584 17.65 25.05 -6.89
C ALA A 584 18.31 23.76 -6.35
N GLU A 585 17.75 22.59 -6.70
CA GLU A 585 18.19 21.27 -6.26
C GLU A 585 19.72 21.24 -6.19
N MET A 586 20.28 21.22 -4.97
CA MET A 586 21.71 21.34 -4.79
C MET A 586 22.35 20.14 -5.50
N GLN A 587 23.01 20.39 -6.63
CA GLN A 587 23.71 19.35 -7.36
C GLN A 587 24.80 18.75 -6.47
N ALA A 588 24.48 17.63 -5.81
CA ALA A 588 25.32 17.04 -4.77
C ALA A 588 26.63 16.43 -5.32
N PHE A 589 26.72 16.21 -6.64
CA PHE A 589 27.86 15.57 -7.27
C PHE A 589 28.16 16.14 -8.66
N ASP A 590 29.43 16.44 -8.91
CA ASP A 590 29.96 16.77 -10.23
C ASP A 590 30.65 15.54 -10.79
N ASN A 591 30.17 15.02 -11.93
CA ASN A 591 30.79 13.87 -12.60
C ASN A 591 32.09 14.27 -13.32
N VAL A 592 33.04 14.84 -12.57
CA VAL A 592 34.33 15.34 -13.04
C VAL A 592 35.44 14.70 -12.21
N PRO A 593 36.57 14.28 -12.83
CA PRO A 593 37.72 13.79 -12.10
C PRO A 593 38.44 14.91 -11.36
N TYR A 594 39.09 14.57 -10.25
CA TYR A 594 40.08 15.44 -9.63
C TYR A 594 41.13 15.86 -10.67
N PRO A 595 41.44 17.17 -10.82
CA PRO A 595 42.12 17.68 -12.00
C PRO A 595 43.65 17.55 -11.95
N LEU A 596 44.23 17.17 -10.80
CA LEU A 596 45.67 17.10 -10.60
C LEU A 596 46.13 15.65 -10.44
N ALA A 597 47.37 15.37 -10.88
CA ALA A 597 48.01 14.10 -10.61
C ALA A 597 48.24 13.95 -9.10
N LEU A 598 47.96 12.76 -8.56
CA LEU A 598 48.20 12.47 -7.14
C LEU A 598 49.71 12.37 -6.89
N GLY A 599 50.17 13.03 -5.83
CA GLY A 599 51.56 12.91 -5.36
C GLY A 599 51.84 11.50 -4.89
N ARG A 600 53.10 11.04 -5.02
CA ARG A 600 53.52 9.71 -4.51
C ARG A 600 53.28 9.53 -3.00
N ASP A 601 53.22 10.64 -2.26
CA ASP A 601 53.02 10.68 -0.81
C ASP A 601 51.53 10.91 -0.42
N THR A 602 50.60 10.73 -1.35
CA THR A 602 49.14 10.80 -1.06
C THR A 602 48.78 9.73 -0.05
N ALA A 603 48.26 10.13 1.11
CA ALA A 603 47.83 9.20 2.15
C ALA A 603 46.39 8.75 1.90
N VAL A 604 46.12 7.45 2.08
CA VAL A 604 44.77 6.85 2.06
C VAL A 604 44.51 6.20 3.41
N VAL A 605 43.37 6.51 4.02
CA VAL A 605 42.95 5.96 5.31
C VAL A 605 41.59 5.29 5.15
N ALA A 606 41.50 4.03 5.56
CA ALA A 606 40.24 3.28 5.65
C ALA A 606 39.77 3.22 7.12
N GLU A 607 38.58 3.75 7.41
CA GLU A 607 38.06 3.90 8.77
C GLU A 607 36.76 3.09 8.99
N PHE A 608 36.70 2.33 10.09
CA PHE A 608 35.46 1.69 10.58
C PHE A 608 34.96 2.40 11.83
N SER A 609 33.65 2.34 12.07
CA SER A 609 33.05 2.77 13.34
C SER A 609 32.77 1.55 14.21
N THR A 610 33.59 1.36 15.25
CA THR A 610 33.47 0.23 16.17
C THR A 610 33.41 0.74 17.61
N THR A 611 32.30 0.46 18.29
CA THR A 611 32.20 0.63 19.74
C THR A 611 32.82 -0.56 20.46
N VAL A 612 33.76 -0.28 21.37
CA VAL A 612 34.42 -1.30 22.20
C VAL A 612 34.08 -1.03 23.66
N SER A 613 33.45 -2.00 24.32
CA SER A 613 33.14 -1.95 25.74
C SER A 613 34.05 -2.92 26.48
N VAL A 614 34.93 -2.39 27.33
CA VAL A 614 35.84 -3.18 28.17
C VAL A 614 35.23 -3.31 29.56
N THR A 615 34.99 -4.54 29.99
CA THR A 615 34.49 -4.82 31.34
C THR A 615 35.61 -4.76 32.38
N ALA A 616 35.26 -4.55 33.65
CA ALA A 616 36.25 -4.46 34.74
C ALA A 616 37.09 -5.74 34.94
N SER A 617 36.65 -6.89 34.41
CA SER A 617 37.40 -8.14 34.37
C SER A 617 38.39 -8.25 33.21
N GLY A 618 38.49 -7.22 32.35
CA GLY A 618 39.40 -7.18 31.21
C GLY A 618 38.86 -7.81 29.92
N PHE A 619 37.61 -8.29 29.91
CA PHE A 619 36.97 -8.80 28.69
C PHE A 619 36.36 -7.67 27.85
N GLU A 620 36.49 -7.78 26.53
CA GLU A 620 35.98 -6.79 25.57
C GLU A 620 34.78 -7.33 24.78
N SER A 621 33.75 -6.50 24.66
CA SER A 621 32.67 -6.65 23.69
C SER A 621 32.82 -5.60 22.60
N ARG A 622 32.73 -6.02 21.33
CA ARG A 622 32.95 -5.18 20.14
C ARG A 622 31.69 -5.17 19.29
N ASN A 623 31.21 -3.98 18.93
CA ASN A 623 30.08 -3.81 18.04
C ASN A 623 30.48 -2.89 16.87
N SER A 624 30.54 -3.46 15.65
CA SER A 624 30.83 -2.71 14.43
C SER A 624 29.56 -2.02 13.95
N LEU A 625 29.52 -0.69 14.04
CA LEU A 625 28.38 0.13 13.62
C LEU A 625 28.32 0.29 12.10
N TRP A 626 29.47 0.18 11.41
CA TRP A 626 29.53 0.20 9.95
C TRP A 626 29.97 -1.17 9.42
N SER A 627 29.25 -1.68 8.41
CA SER A 627 29.59 -2.91 7.69
C SER A 627 30.77 -2.71 6.71
N ASN A 628 30.99 -1.47 6.27
CA ASN A 628 32.05 -1.10 5.33
C ASN A 628 32.96 -0.03 5.92
N ALA A 629 34.22 -0.01 5.50
CA ALA A 629 35.12 1.11 5.76
C ALA A 629 34.64 2.38 5.04
N ARG A 630 35.05 3.55 5.54
CA ARG A 630 34.93 4.84 4.83
C ARG A 630 36.33 5.35 4.52
N LEU A 631 36.58 5.77 3.29
CA LEU A 631 37.89 6.26 2.88
C LEU A 631 38.07 7.77 3.15
N ARG A 632 39.29 8.14 3.53
CA ARG A 632 39.79 9.51 3.59
C ARG A 632 41.10 9.60 2.81
N PHE A 633 41.31 10.70 2.11
CA PHE A 633 42.53 10.96 1.36
C PHE A 633 43.08 12.34 1.72
N ASP A 634 44.39 12.50 1.66
CA ASP A 634 45.04 13.82 1.67
C ASP A 634 45.73 14.07 0.33
N LEU A 635 45.17 15.01 -0.45
CA LEU A 635 45.63 15.34 -1.80
C LEU A 635 46.71 16.44 -1.83
N GLY A 636 47.05 17.01 -0.67
CA GLY A 636 48.00 18.14 -0.54
C GLY A 636 49.42 17.85 -1.06
N PRO A 637 50.05 16.70 -0.73
CA PRO A 637 51.44 16.39 -1.13
C PRO A 637 51.72 16.34 -2.64
N GLY A 638 50.69 16.41 -3.49
CA GLY A 638 50.79 16.45 -4.96
C GLY A 638 50.90 17.84 -5.59
N VAL A 639 50.61 18.92 -4.87
CA VAL A 639 50.54 20.29 -5.44
C VAL A 639 51.91 20.98 -5.34
N ARG A 640 52.56 21.27 -6.48
CA ARG A 640 53.98 21.65 -6.51
C ARG A 640 54.28 22.93 -7.30
N SER A 641 53.28 23.53 -7.94
CA SER A 641 53.45 24.74 -8.75
C SER A 641 52.30 25.73 -8.56
N GLU A 642 52.55 27.00 -8.87
CA GLU A 642 51.53 28.06 -8.83
C GLU A 642 50.35 27.76 -9.77
N ALA A 643 50.62 27.13 -10.92
CA ALA A 643 49.59 26.73 -11.89
C ALA A 643 48.67 25.61 -11.35
N GLU A 644 49.25 24.59 -10.70
CA GLU A 644 48.48 23.53 -10.05
C GLU A 644 47.66 24.08 -8.88
N LEU A 645 48.23 25.02 -8.13
CA LEU A 645 47.55 25.68 -7.03
C LEU A 645 46.35 26.51 -7.49
N GLY A 646 46.51 27.27 -8.58
CA GLY A 646 45.40 27.97 -9.23
C GLY A 646 44.29 27.00 -9.69
N THR A 647 44.68 25.84 -10.21
CA THR A 647 43.76 24.77 -10.63
C THR A 647 42.99 24.20 -9.44
N LEU A 648 43.66 23.92 -8.31
CA LEU A 648 43.03 23.44 -7.08
C LEU A 648 42.05 24.48 -6.50
N ILE A 649 42.44 25.75 -6.42
CA ILE A 649 41.57 26.82 -5.91
C ILE A 649 40.32 26.96 -6.77
N ALA A 650 40.48 26.96 -8.09
CA ALA A 650 39.35 27.01 -9.03
C ALA A 650 38.44 25.79 -8.84
N PHE A 651 39.03 24.59 -8.70
CA PHE A 651 38.28 23.36 -8.51
C PHE A 651 37.53 23.32 -7.17
N TYR A 652 38.15 23.78 -6.09
CA TYR A 652 37.53 23.88 -4.75
C TYR A 652 36.35 24.85 -4.74
N ARG A 653 36.51 26.04 -5.33
CA ARG A 653 35.46 27.06 -5.41
C ARG A 653 34.27 26.60 -6.25
N ALA A 654 34.52 25.94 -7.38
CA ALA A 654 33.46 25.40 -8.23
C ALA A 654 32.67 24.27 -7.54
N ARG A 655 33.28 23.53 -6.59
CA ARG A 655 32.63 22.53 -5.73
C ARG A 655 31.97 23.10 -4.48
N ARG A 656 32.19 24.39 -4.18
CA ARG A 656 31.70 25.07 -2.96
C ARG A 656 32.12 24.30 -1.69
N GLY A 657 33.40 23.93 -1.61
CA GLY A 657 33.93 23.15 -0.49
C GLY A 657 33.31 21.75 -0.41
N PRO A 658 32.73 21.33 0.73
CA PRO A 658 32.17 20.00 0.92
C PRO A 658 30.82 19.79 0.23
N ALA A 659 30.20 20.82 -0.33
CA ALA A 659 28.83 20.75 -0.83
C ALA A 659 28.65 19.84 -2.07
N ARG A 660 29.62 19.83 -2.99
CA ARG A 660 29.56 19.04 -4.23
C ARG A 660 30.68 18.01 -4.27
N GLY A 661 30.30 16.74 -4.43
CA GLY A 661 31.25 15.64 -4.64
C GLY A 661 31.87 15.65 -6.04
N PHE A 662 32.93 14.86 -6.20
CA PHE A 662 33.64 14.64 -7.47
C PHE A 662 34.32 13.26 -7.49
N LEU A 663 34.82 12.85 -8.65
CA LEU A 663 35.48 11.55 -8.83
C LEU A 663 36.95 11.63 -8.42
N LEU A 664 37.40 10.73 -7.55
CA LEU A 664 38.80 10.52 -7.23
C LEU A 664 39.21 9.09 -7.56
N ARG A 665 40.22 8.93 -8.41
CA ARG A 665 40.85 7.62 -8.59
C ARG A 665 41.76 7.33 -7.41
N ASP A 666 41.41 6.33 -6.62
CA ASP A 666 42.30 5.81 -5.59
C ASP A 666 43.58 5.23 -6.27
N PRO A 667 44.79 5.62 -5.86
CA PRO A 667 46.02 5.13 -6.49
C PRO A 667 46.34 3.67 -6.11
N ALA A 668 45.82 3.19 -4.98
CA ALA A 668 46.08 1.87 -4.44
C ALA A 668 44.93 0.90 -4.68
N ASP A 669 43.69 1.37 -4.89
CA ASP A 669 42.50 0.52 -5.02
C ASP A 669 41.48 1.03 -6.05
N PHE A 670 41.65 0.69 -7.33
CA PHE A 670 40.80 1.20 -8.43
C PHE A 670 40.33 0.13 -9.42
N SER A 671 40.61 -1.15 -9.16
CA SER A 671 40.30 -2.26 -10.07
C SER A 671 39.55 -3.41 -9.38
N SER A 672 38.68 -4.10 -10.13
CA SER A 672 38.07 -5.38 -9.75
C SER A 672 39.08 -6.52 -9.65
N ASN A 673 40.17 -6.47 -10.41
CA ASN A 673 41.21 -7.48 -10.42
C ASN A 673 42.29 -7.15 -9.37
N GLY A 674 42.23 -7.82 -8.23
CA GLY A 674 43.07 -7.49 -7.09
C GLY A 674 42.81 -6.05 -6.63
N MET A 675 43.85 -5.22 -6.61
CA MET A 675 43.72 -3.81 -6.22
C MET A 675 43.90 -2.85 -7.42
N THR A 676 44.82 -3.18 -8.33
CA THR A 676 45.25 -2.31 -9.44
C THR A 676 45.42 -3.04 -10.77
N GLY A 677 45.04 -4.32 -10.87
CA GLY A 677 45.25 -5.15 -12.06
C GLY A 677 44.32 -4.77 -13.23
N ASP A 678 44.56 -5.35 -14.40
CA ASP A 678 43.66 -5.18 -15.55
C ASP A 678 42.36 -5.98 -15.33
N PRO A 679 41.17 -5.40 -15.57
CA PRO A 679 39.92 -6.11 -15.35
C PRO A 679 39.73 -7.32 -16.25
N ASP A 680 39.26 -8.42 -15.69
CA ASP A 680 38.78 -9.61 -16.40
C ASP A 680 37.28 -9.80 -16.11
N PRO A 681 36.46 -10.19 -17.10
CA PRO A 681 35.02 -10.37 -16.89
C PRO A 681 34.65 -11.44 -15.84
N ARG A 682 35.63 -12.18 -15.32
CA ARG A 682 35.48 -13.19 -14.25
C ARG A 682 35.90 -12.69 -12.87
N ASP A 683 36.34 -11.44 -12.72
CA ASP A 683 36.92 -10.91 -11.47
C ASP A 683 35.96 -11.01 -10.28
N GLN A 684 34.88 -10.22 -10.29
CA GLN A 684 33.98 -10.08 -9.14
C GLN A 684 32.67 -10.80 -9.41
N TYR A 685 32.30 -11.70 -8.50
CA TYR A 685 30.99 -12.36 -8.52
C TYR A 685 29.89 -11.38 -8.07
N ILE A 686 29.02 -10.92 -8.97
CA ILE A 686 28.02 -9.90 -8.63
C ILE A 686 26.64 -10.51 -8.32
N GLY A 687 26.45 -11.80 -8.60
CA GLY A 687 25.27 -12.56 -8.20
C GLY A 687 25.09 -13.85 -9.00
N ALA A 688 24.06 -14.62 -8.64
CA ALA A 688 23.58 -15.73 -9.45
C ALA A 688 22.30 -15.29 -10.17
N GLY A 689 22.11 -15.78 -11.39
CA GLY A 689 20.82 -15.75 -12.06
C GLY A 689 19.82 -16.63 -11.33
N ASP A 690 18.57 -16.19 -11.31
CA ASP A 690 17.40 -16.91 -10.81
C ASP A 690 16.30 -17.03 -11.89
N GLY A 691 16.58 -16.55 -13.12
CA GLY A 691 15.61 -16.48 -14.21
C GLY A 691 14.60 -15.33 -14.11
N LEU A 692 14.66 -14.50 -13.07
CA LEU A 692 13.70 -13.42 -12.79
C LEU A 692 14.39 -12.05 -12.70
N ARG A 693 15.42 -11.97 -11.85
CA ARG A 693 16.24 -10.79 -11.63
C ARG A 693 17.15 -10.54 -12.82
N SER A 694 17.17 -9.29 -13.28
CA SER A 694 17.99 -8.86 -14.41
C SER A 694 18.89 -7.66 -14.08
N THR A 695 18.84 -7.16 -12.84
CA THR A 695 19.63 -6.00 -12.39
C THR A 695 20.63 -6.41 -11.32
N PHE A 696 21.93 -6.23 -11.58
CA PHE A 696 23.01 -6.64 -10.68
C PHE A 696 23.92 -5.44 -10.32
N PRO A 697 24.03 -5.05 -9.04
CA PRO A 697 24.94 -4.00 -8.64
C PRO A 697 26.39 -4.46 -8.74
N LEU A 698 27.26 -3.58 -9.25
CA LEU A 698 28.69 -3.78 -9.16
C LEU A 698 29.14 -3.73 -7.70
N VAL A 699 29.88 -4.75 -7.31
CA VAL A 699 30.45 -4.90 -5.97
C VAL A 699 31.88 -5.37 -6.07
N LYS A 700 32.69 -4.96 -5.10
CA LYS A 700 34.04 -5.48 -4.88
C LYS A 700 34.09 -6.15 -3.51
N ARG A 701 34.64 -7.36 -3.45
CA ARG A 701 34.87 -8.09 -2.19
C ARG A 701 36.28 -7.94 -1.68
N TYR A 702 36.41 -7.78 -0.36
CA TYR A 702 37.67 -7.82 0.37
C TYR A 702 37.62 -8.97 1.38
N GLY A 703 38.52 -9.93 1.24
CA GLY A 703 38.49 -11.19 1.98
C GLY A 703 37.80 -12.32 1.20
N GLU A 704 37.70 -13.48 1.83
CA GLU A 704 37.12 -14.70 1.26
C GLU A 704 35.95 -15.20 2.11
N GLY A 705 35.08 -16.02 1.51
CA GLY A 705 33.94 -16.61 2.21
C GLY A 705 32.77 -15.65 2.45
N GLU A 706 31.85 -16.06 3.33
CA GLU A 706 30.61 -15.31 3.63
C GLU A 706 30.87 -14.05 4.46
N ASP A 707 31.96 -14.01 5.24
CA ASP A 707 32.36 -12.87 6.06
C ASP A 707 33.15 -11.80 5.27
N ALA A 708 33.33 -11.99 3.95
CA ALA A 708 34.04 -11.04 3.11
C ALA A 708 33.33 -9.68 3.11
N GLN A 709 34.10 -8.60 3.27
CA GLN A 709 33.56 -7.25 3.18
C GLN A 709 33.11 -6.98 1.73
N VAL A 710 31.84 -6.64 1.54
CA VAL A 710 31.26 -6.32 0.22
C VAL A 710 31.08 -4.80 0.08
N ARG A 711 31.84 -4.19 -0.83
CA ARG A 711 31.75 -2.76 -1.15
C ARG A 711 30.93 -2.55 -2.41
N ARG A 712 29.91 -1.68 -2.34
CA ARG A 712 29.18 -1.20 -3.52
C ARG A 712 30.04 -0.25 -4.35
N ILE A 713 30.04 -0.45 -5.67
CA ILE A 713 30.81 0.35 -6.63
C ILE A 713 29.82 1.18 -7.45
N THR A 714 29.72 2.47 -7.17
CA THR A 714 28.73 3.38 -7.79
C THR A 714 29.28 4.18 -8.97
N ARG A 715 30.60 4.33 -9.06
CA ARG A 715 31.29 5.08 -10.12
C ARG A 715 32.25 4.19 -10.93
N PRO A 716 31.73 3.16 -11.63
CA PRO A 716 32.55 2.27 -12.45
C PRO A 716 33.06 2.95 -13.71
N ARG A 717 34.15 2.40 -14.25
CA ARG A 717 34.71 2.67 -15.57
C ARG A 717 35.04 1.33 -16.23
N SER A 718 34.96 1.28 -17.55
CA SER A 718 35.38 0.11 -18.35
C SER A 718 34.86 -1.21 -17.78
N VAL A 719 33.55 -1.46 -17.94
CA VAL A 719 32.89 -2.65 -17.39
C VAL A 719 32.85 -3.76 -18.45
N THR A 720 33.20 -4.97 -18.04
CA THR A 720 33.06 -6.22 -18.81
C THR A 720 32.31 -7.23 -17.96
N ILE A 721 31.45 -8.04 -18.58
CA ILE A 721 30.52 -8.92 -17.88
C ILE A 721 30.66 -10.34 -18.43
N SER A 722 30.51 -11.35 -17.57
CA SER A 722 30.32 -12.73 -17.97
C SER A 722 29.16 -13.40 -17.25
N ILE A 723 28.53 -14.36 -17.94
CA ILE A 723 27.55 -15.30 -17.38
C ILE A 723 28.14 -16.71 -17.57
N ASP A 724 28.33 -17.46 -16.49
CA ASP A 724 29.02 -18.76 -16.47
C ASP A 724 30.38 -18.75 -17.18
N GLY A 725 31.09 -17.62 -17.06
CA GLY A 725 32.40 -17.40 -17.69
C GLY A 725 32.35 -17.03 -19.17
N ALA A 726 31.17 -17.04 -19.82
CA ALA A 726 31.00 -16.55 -21.18
C ALA A 726 30.82 -15.03 -21.19
N ALA A 727 31.69 -14.32 -21.92
CA ALA A 727 31.63 -12.86 -22.04
C ALA A 727 30.32 -12.40 -22.69
N GLN A 728 29.73 -11.32 -22.15
CA GLN A 728 28.46 -10.75 -22.59
C GLN A 728 28.68 -9.41 -23.31
N ALA A 729 28.08 -9.25 -24.49
CA ALA A 729 28.16 -8.03 -25.28
C ALA A 729 26.82 -7.74 -25.98
N GLY A 730 26.31 -6.52 -25.83
CA GLY A 730 25.12 -6.03 -26.53
C GLY A 730 23.76 -6.47 -25.95
N ASN A 731 23.76 -7.26 -24.87
CA ASN A 731 22.55 -7.75 -24.18
C ASN A 731 22.40 -7.19 -22.75
N TRP A 732 23.15 -6.13 -22.43
CA TRP A 732 23.13 -5.45 -21.14
C TRP A 732 23.48 -3.97 -21.28
N THR A 733 22.99 -3.15 -20.35
CA THR A 733 23.33 -1.73 -20.19
C THR A 733 23.91 -1.46 -18.81
N LEU A 734 24.67 -0.37 -18.69
CA LEU A 734 25.17 0.13 -17.42
C LEU A 734 24.33 1.34 -17.00
N ASP A 735 23.49 1.13 -16.01
CA ASP A 735 22.66 2.18 -15.42
C ASP A 735 23.45 2.97 -14.36
N PRO A 736 22.99 4.17 -13.96
CA PRO A 736 23.62 4.97 -12.91
C PRO A 736 23.90 4.18 -11.63
N LEU A 737 24.89 4.62 -10.86
CA LEU A 737 25.32 3.96 -9.60
C LEU A 737 25.79 2.50 -9.77
N GLY A 738 26.29 2.18 -10.96
CA GLY A 738 26.96 0.91 -11.25
C GLY A 738 26.00 -0.28 -11.23
N LEU A 739 24.85 -0.14 -11.87
CA LEU A 739 23.85 -1.21 -12.01
C LEU A 739 23.96 -1.83 -13.40
N VAL A 740 24.28 -3.13 -13.46
CA VAL A 740 24.30 -3.90 -14.72
C VAL A 740 22.88 -4.40 -14.96
N VAL A 741 22.27 -3.99 -16.06
CA VAL A 741 20.89 -4.35 -16.42
C VAL A 741 20.90 -5.22 -17.66
N PHE A 742 20.48 -6.47 -17.55
CA PHE A 742 20.34 -7.37 -18.68
C PHE A 742 18.97 -7.22 -19.36
N ASP A 743 18.96 -7.41 -20.68
CA ASP A 743 17.71 -7.46 -21.47
C ASP A 743 16.84 -8.67 -21.12
N GLN A 744 17.49 -9.78 -20.76
CA GLN A 744 16.88 -11.03 -20.31
C GLN A 744 17.52 -11.45 -18.99
N ALA A 745 16.74 -11.95 -18.05
CA ALA A 745 17.27 -12.43 -16.77
C ALA A 745 18.26 -13.59 -16.99
N PRO A 746 19.46 -13.56 -16.36
CA PRO A 746 20.37 -14.71 -16.40
C PRO A 746 19.70 -15.99 -15.87
N PRO A 747 19.95 -17.17 -16.48
CA PRO A 747 19.32 -18.42 -16.08
C PRO A 747 19.55 -18.79 -14.61
N ALA A 748 18.64 -19.57 -14.03
CA ALA A 748 18.76 -20.05 -12.66
C ALA A 748 20.10 -20.79 -12.43
N GLY A 749 20.85 -20.35 -11.41
CA GLY A 749 22.16 -20.91 -11.07
C GLY A 749 23.33 -20.34 -11.87
N ALA A 750 23.08 -19.55 -12.92
CA ALA A 750 24.13 -18.98 -13.75
C ALA A 750 24.96 -17.95 -12.98
N SER A 751 26.28 -18.09 -12.99
CA SER A 751 27.20 -17.21 -12.26
C SER A 751 27.41 -15.91 -13.02
N VAL A 752 26.94 -14.79 -12.46
CA VAL A 752 27.11 -13.45 -13.04
C VAL A 752 28.36 -12.81 -12.43
N ARG A 753 29.32 -12.45 -13.30
CA ARG A 753 30.59 -11.85 -12.92
C ARG A 753 30.87 -10.59 -13.71
N ALA A 754 31.66 -9.70 -13.12
CA ALA A 754 32.06 -8.44 -13.73
C ALA A 754 33.52 -8.10 -13.46
N GLY A 755 34.20 -7.61 -14.48
CA GLY A 755 35.47 -6.90 -14.39
C GLY A 755 35.26 -5.42 -14.68
N PHE A 756 35.78 -4.54 -13.82
CA PHE A 756 35.63 -3.09 -13.95
C PHE A 756 36.78 -2.33 -13.30
N LEU A 757 37.09 -1.16 -13.83
CA LEU A 757 37.80 -0.11 -13.09
C LEU A 757 36.76 0.74 -12.34
N PHE A 758 37.18 1.53 -11.37
CA PHE A 758 36.27 2.47 -10.70
C PHE A 758 37.00 3.69 -10.17
N ASP A 759 36.22 4.72 -9.86
CA ASP A 759 36.63 5.87 -9.07
C ASP A 759 35.88 5.89 -7.74
N VAL A 760 36.42 6.58 -6.75
CA VAL A 760 35.81 6.80 -5.44
C VAL A 760 35.07 8.14 -5.47
N PRO A 761 33.76 8.18 -5.20
CA PRO A 761 33.04 9.43 -5.02
C PRO A 761 33.52 10.10 -3.72
N VAL A 762 34.12 11.28 -3.82
CA VAL A 762 34.64 12.02 -2.66
C VAL A 762 34.11 13.45 -2.64
N ARG A 763 34.20 14.11 -1.49
CA ARG A 763 34.08 15.57 -1.37
C ARG A 763 35.25 16.13 -0.57
N PHE A 764 35.48 17.45 -0.67
CA PHE A 764 36.33 18.13 0.30
C PHE A 764 35.79 17.91 1.72
N SER A 765 36.70 17.78 2.69
CA SER A 765 36.33 17.54 4.09
C SER A 765 35.96 18.82 4.82
N GLU A 766 36.51 19.96 4.40
CA GLU A 766 36.43 21.25 5.09
C GLU A 766 35.84 22.37 4.21
N ASP A 767 35.15 23.32 4.84
CA ASP A 767 34.65 24.58 4.26
C ASP A 767 35.74 25.65 4.04
N ARG A 768 37.00 25.29 4.30
CA ARG A 768 38.17 26.12 4.01
C ARG A 768 39.24 25.34 3.23
N LEU A 769 40.00 26.06 2.42
CA LEU A 769 41.20 25.56 1.74
C LEU A 769 42.38 26.47 2.12
N GLU A 770 43.38 25.93 2.81
CA GLU A 770 44.59 26.65 3.19
C GLU A 770 45.68 26.48 2.12
N VAL A 771 46.31 27.59 1.74
CA VAL A 771 47.29 27.67 0.65
C VAL A 771 48.42 28.62 1.04
N SER A 772 49.68 28.19 0.88
CA SER A 772 50.86 29.02 1.17
C SER A 772 51.84 29.07 -0.01
N GLY A 773 52.43 30.25 -0.26
CA GLY A 773 53.47 30.43 -1.27
C GLY A 773 54.87 30.32 -0.65
N ALA A 774 55.62 29.29 -1.02
CA ALA A 774 56.97 29.04 -0.51
C ALA A 774 58.02 29.38 -1.59
N SER A 775 58.32 30.68 -1.76
CA SER A 775 59.36 31.25 -2.64
C SER A 775 59.14 31.14 -4.17
N PHE A 776 59.86 31.97 -4.93
CA PHE A 776 59.66 32.26 -6.36
C PHE A 776 59.49 30.95 -7.19
N ALA A 777 58.25 30.67 -7.61
CA ALA A 777 57.77 29.56 -8.42
C ALA A 777 57.32 28.24 -7.72
N ALA A 778 57.36 28.10 -6.40
CA ALA A 778 56.81 26.94 -5.69
C ALA A 778 55.65 27.35 -4.75
N GLY A 779 54.42 26.97 -5.12
CA GLY A 779 53.26 27.03 -4.24
C GLY A 779 53.00 25.65 -3.64
N GLU A 780 52.65 25.59 -2.35
CA GLU A 780 52.34 24.34 -1.66
C GLU A 780 50.94 24.39 -1.02
N ALA A 781 50.26 23.25 -1.03
CA ALA A 781 49.04 23.03 -0.25
C ALA A 781 49.35 21.90 0.76
N PRO A 782 49.68 22.23 2.03
CA PRO A 782 50.21 21.26 2.98
C PRO A 782 49.29 20.07 3.23
N SER A 783 47.98 20.30 3.20
CA SER A 783 46.95 19.27 3.31
C SER A 783 45.70 19.68 2.56
N VAL A 784 45.10 18.73 1.84
CA VAL A 784 43.83 18.87 1.13
C VAL A 784 42.99 17.63 1.45
N PRO A 785 42.34 17.59 2.62
CA PRO A 785 41.62 16.41 3.07
C PRO A 785 40.32 16.24 2.29
N VAL A 786 40.11 15.06 1.72
CA VAL A 786 38.85 14.66 1.08
C VAL A 786 38.33 13.37 1.71
N VAL A 787 37.02 13.21 1.71
CA VAL A 787 36.35 12.07 2.34
C VAL A 787 35.36 11.43 1.37
N GLU A 788 35.30 10.11 1.39
CA GLU A 788 34.34 9.33 0.61
C GLU A 788 32.89 9.69 0.96
N ILE A 789 32.06 9.76 -0.09
CA ILE A 789 30.61 9.90 -0.04
C ILE A 789 30.01 8.50 -0.18
N ARG A 790 29.09 8.14 0.70
CA ARG A 790 28.34 6.88 0.56
C ARG A 790 27.09 7.11 -0.27
N GLU A 791 27.16 6.72 -1.54
CA GLU A 791 26.05 6.85 -2.49
C GLU A 791 25.09 5.64 -2.48
N ALA A 792 25.54 4.50 -1.96
CA ALA A 792 24.73 3.28 -1.77
C ALA A 792 25.31 2.42 -0.63
N SER A 793 24.47 1.60 0.00
CA SER A 793 24.85 0.61 1.02
C SER A 793 24.73 -0.81 0.50
#